data_AF-A0A3L6FA72-F1
#
_entry.id   AF-A0A3L6FA72-F1
#
_cell.length_a   1.000
_cell.length_b   1.000
_cell.length_c   1.000
_cell.angle_alpha   90.00
_cell.angle_beta   90.00
_cell.angle_gamma   90.00
#
_symmetry.space_group_name_H-M   'P 1'
#
loop_
_entity.id
_entity.type
_entity.pdbx_description
1 polymer ?
#
loop_
_entity_poly.entity_id
_entity_poly.type
_entity_poly.pdbx_seq_one_letter_code
_entity_poly.pdbx_strand_id
1 'polypeptide(L)'
;MPELSSDRQWDRLTDWAGHLEYSSVQVPPIPTMISWPTIYHVLEETVPLYVAMIVAYLSIQWWKLFTPEQCSGINKFVAKFSIPLLSFQILSTNNPYSMNLKLIFSDVLQKSLSLLGFAVTSRVCCEEKFDWLITGFSLSTLPNTLIVGIPLLKGMYGDEAVKLLSQIVALQSLIWYTLLLFLFEFRAARGMAITTSSEAIGYTHQHWSEDVIDLFCLSFYEAESGTPGPMQQGHEEGQAKGVSARCYGAFHFLLVVSRKLVTNPNMYASLAGLIWALISFRWRIQLPSIVNNSIRILSDGGLGMAMFSLGVFTALQTKIVACGTKRMLLSLGIRFFLGPGLMVISSYLIGMRGTLLKVAIIQAALPQGIVPFVFAKEYNVHADILSTASLDRGLQYGPAVGPHYPLLQWNPSSTKSNEFIISEIQAQLKNKNVTVDVKANSEANLSTTVTVEELGVLGLKKIITIPYPHPAFGRLEIQYLHDYAGINASSTMNRKPLVNLSAVFGNKAIAAGADVVYDGATGDFTKYNAGLSFTNADLNAAVTLNNKGDSLTASYYHLVDTEKNTAVGVEVARNFSTKANRVTFGMRHALDPTTTVKARYSSNGMASALIQHEWRPKSFCTLSTEVDVNRFDFLQTPKFGLSLVLKP
;
A
#
# COMPACT_ATOMS: atom_id res chain seq x y z
N MET A 1 42.17 -3.02 -8.04
CA MET A 1 42.27 -4.41 -8.54
C MET A 1 41.50 -5.29 -7.56
N PRO A 2 40.54 -6.08 -8.03
CA PRO A 2 39.13 -5.75 -7.85
C PRO A 2 38.60 -6.10 -6.46
N GLU A 3 37.95 -5.11 -5.85
CA GLU A 3 37.17 -5.18 -4.61
C GLU A 3 35.99 -6.13 -4.80
N LEU A 4 36.06 -7.31 -4.18
CA LEU A 4 34.91 -8.18 -3.97
C LEU A 4 34.15 -7.69 -2.74
N SER A 5 33.05 -6.99 -3.02
CA SER A 5 31.98 -6.56 -2.10
C SER A 5 31.68 -7.58 -0.99
N SER A 6 31.80 -7.14 0.27
CA SER A 6 31.48 -7.91 1.50
C SER A 6 30.04 -8.39 1.59
N ASP A 7 29.13 -7.87 0.75
CA ASP A 7 27.73 -8.28 0.65
C ASP A 7 27.55 -9.75 0.18
N ARG A 8 28.48 -10.31 -0.60
CA ARG A 8 28.31 -11.66 -1.18
C ARG A 8 28.64 -12.83 -0.24
N GLN A 9 29.22 -12.54 0.93
CA GLN A 9 29.65 -13.58 1.87
C GLN A 9 28.54 -13.93 2.89
N TRP A 10 27.63 -12.99 3.17
CA TRP A 10 26.52 -13.17 4.12
C TRP A 10 25.29 -13.87 3.52
N ASP A 11 25.03 -13.72 2.22
CA ASP A 11 23.95 -14.44 1.52
C ASP A 11 24.10 -15.97 1.56
N ARG A 12 25.31 -16.49 1.84
CA ARG A 12 25.57 -17.93 1.96
C ARG A 12 25.27 -18.49 3.36
N LEU A 13 25.10 -17.65 4.38
CA LEU A 13 24.77 -18.06 5.76
C LEU A 13 23.27 -17.90 6.08
N THR A 14 22.57 -16.97 5.43
CA THR A 14 21.12 -16.76 5.59
C THR A 14 20.27 -17.85 4.94
N ASP A 15 20.78 -18.52 3.90
CA ASP A 15 20.09 -19.63 3.21
C ASP A 15 19.87 -20.88 4.10
N TRP A 16 20.52 -20.96 5.27
CA TRP A 16 20.38 -22.08 6.21
C TRP A 16 19.52 -21.79 7.45
N ALA A 17 19.30 -20.51 7.80
CA ALA A 17 18.55 -20.14 9.01
C ALA A 17 17.02 -20.11 8.83
N GLY A 18 16.51 -20.22 7.60
CA GLY A 18 15.08 -20.14 7.28
C GLY A 18 14.29 -21.47 7.34
N HIS A 19 14.84 -22.55 7.89
CA HIS A 19 14.24 -23.89 7.80
C HIS A 19 14.04 -24.60 9.15
N LEU A 20 13.59 -23.87 10.18
CA LEU A 20 13.15 -24.48 11.45
C LEU A 20 11.91 -23.77 12.02
N GLU A 21 10.72 -24.16 11.56
CA GLU A 21 9.48 -24.10 12.33
C GLU A 21 8.40 -24.95 11.63
N TYR A 22 8.13 -26.15 12.17
CA TYR A 22 6.92 -26.92 11.88
C TYR A 22 6.33 -27.27 13.24
N SER A 23 5.25 -26.59 13.63
CA SER A 23 4.41 -26.98 14.76
C SER A 23 3.00 -27.26 14.26
N SER A 24 2.51 -28.43 14.68
CA SER A 24 1.19 -29.00 14.45
C SER A 24 0.05 -28.07 14.87
N VAL A 25 -0.86 -27.76 13.93
CA VAL A 25 -2.18 -27.18 14.23
C VAL A 25 -3.24 -27.85 13.36
N GLN A 26 -4.37 -28.18 13.98
CA GLN A 26 -5.52 -28.90 13.44
C GLN A 26 -6.05 -28.30 12.12
N VAL A 27 -6.38 -29.18 11.18
CA VAL A 27 -6.96 -28.91 9.86
C VAL A 27 -8.40 -28.40 10.00
N PRO A 28 -8.73 -27.16 9.57
CA PRO A 28 -10.11 -26.72 9.32
C PRO A 28 -10.52 -27.01 7.86
N PRO A 29 -11.82 -26.96 7.52
CA PRO A 29 -12.33 -27.50 6.27
C PRO A 29 -11.94 -26.64 5.05
N ILE A 30 -11.83 -27.36 3.93
CA ILE A 30 -11.41 -26.95 2.58
C ILE A 30 -12.12 -25.67 2.10
N PRO A 31 -11.37 -24.64 1.67
CA PRO A 31 -11.89 -23.56 0.83
C PRO A 31 -11.13 -23.43 -0.51
N THR A 32 -11.92 -23.23 -1.56
CA THR A 32 -11.63 -23.26 -3.00
C THR A 32 -10.54 -22.30 -3.52
N MET A 33 -9.74 -22.78 -4.48
CA MET A 33 -8.63 -22.11 -5.20
C MET A 33 -8.99 -20.77 -5.87
N ILE A 34 -8.04 -19.81 -5.92
CA ILE A 34 -8.02 -18.77 -6.98
C ILE A 34 -7.40 -19.39 -8.24
N SER A 35 -8.16 -19.32 -9.33
CA SER A 35 -7.85 -19.98 -10.60
C SER A 35 -6.92 -19.12 -11.47
N TRP A 36 -6.17 -19.72 -12.41
CA TRP A 36 -5.44 -19.00 -13.47
C TRP A 36 -6.32 -17.96 -14.21
N PRO A 37 -7.58 -18.28 -14.54
CA PRO A 37 -8.55 -17.29 -15.03
C PRO A 37 -8.67 -16.06 -14.13
N THR A 38 -8.64 -16.23 -12.81
CA THR A 38 -8.78 -15.11 -11.87
C THR A 38 -7.58 -14.16 -11.89
N ILE A 39 -6.36 -14.68 -12.01
CA ILE A 39 -5.16 -13.84 -12.18
C ILE A 39 -5.20 -13.13 -13.53
N TYR A 40 -5.58 -13.85 -14.58
CA TYR A 40 -5.77 -13.27 -15.90
C TYR A 40 -6.81 -12.16 -15.87
N HIS A 41 -7.96 -12.34 -15.21
CA HIS A 41 -8.99 -11.31 -15.08
C HIS A 41 -8.50 -10.07 -14.31
N VAL A 42 -7.67 -10.22 -13.28
CA VAL A 42 -7.09 -9.07 -12.58
C VAL A 42 -6.16 -8.30 -13.51
N LEU A 43 -5.32 -8.99 -14.28
CA LEU A 43 -4.41 -8.37 -15.25
C LEU A 43 -5.19 -7.76 -16.43
N GLU A 44 -6.21 -8.45 -16.94
CA GLU A 44 -7.08 -8.02 -18.03
C GLU A 44 -7.77 -6.70 -17.70
N GLU A 45 -8.21 -6.50 -16.46
CA GLU A 45 -8.88 -5.27 -16.02
C GLU A 45 -7.88 -4.14 -15.71
N THR A 46 -6.67 -4.45 -15.22
CA THR A 46 -5.71 -3.44 -14.75
C THR A 46 -4.71 -3.00 -15.82
N VAL A 47 -4.18 -3.93 -16.62
CA VAL A 47 -3.14 -3.66 -17.63
C VAL A 47 -3.56 -2.61 -18.67
N PRO A 48 -4.76 -2.66 -19.27
CA PRO A 48 -5.17 -1.66 -20.27
C PRO A 48 -5.13 -0.21 -19.75
N LEU A 49 -5.48 -0.02 -18.48
CA LEU A 49 -5.48 1.29 -17.83
C LEU A 49 -4.06 1.83 -17.59
N TYR A 50 -3.13 0.96 -17.21
CA TYR A 50 -1.71 1.32 -17.11
C TYR A 50 -1.06 1.54 -18.48
N VAL A 51 -1.46 0.78 -19.51
CA VAL A 51 -1.03 1.03 -20.89
C VAL A 51 -1.42 2.44 -21.33
N ALA A 52 -2.66 2.87 -21.08
CA ALA A 52 -3.09 4.24 -21.39
C ALA A 52 -2.23 5.30 -20.69
N MET A 53 -1.88 5.07 -19.42
CA MET A 53 -1.00 5.96 -18.65
C MET A 53 0.43 6.01 -19.21
N ILE A 54 1.01 4.88 -19.59
CA ILE A 54 2.36 4.81 -20.18
C ILE A 54 2.38 5.49 -21.56
N VAL A 55 1.38 5.24 -22.40
CA VAL A 55 1.25 5.87 -23.73
C VAL A 55 1.16 7.39 -23.59
N ALA A 56 0.37 7.89 -22.63
CA ALA A 56 0.31 9.31 -22.28
C ALA A 56 1.68 9.89 -21.92
N TYR A 57 2.42 9.18 -21.07
CA TYR A 57 3.75 9.61 -20.64
C TYR A 57 4.74 9.71 -21.82
N LEU A 58 4.80 8.66 -22.66
CA LEU A 58 5.66 8.61 -23.83
C LEU A 58 5.29 9.65 -24.89
N SER A 59 3.99 9.94 -25.03
CA SER A 59 3.48 10.93 -25.98
C SER A 59 3.97 12.35 -25.71
N ILE A 60 4.26 12.69 -24.45
CA ILE A 60 4.82 13.99 -24.09
C ILE A 60 6.35 13.94 -24.11
N GLN A 61 6.94 12.91 -23.50
CA GLN A 61 8.39 12.87 -23.28
C GLN A 61 9.19 12.63 -24.57
N TRP A 62 8.69 11.75 -25.45
CA TRP A 62 9.38 11.38 -26.68
C TRP A 62 8.72 11.97 -27.91
N TRP A 63 7.39 11.90 -28.03
CA TRP A 63 6.69 12.30 -29.25
C TRP A 63 6.23 13.77 -29.26
N LYS A 64 6.22 14.45 -28.11
CA LYS A 64 5.76 15.85 -27.95
C LYS A 64 4.41 16.13 -28.62
N LEU A 65 3.49 15.17 -28.60
CA LEU A 65 2.20 15.25 -29.30
C LEU A 65 1.21 16.25 -28.69
N PHE A 66 1.32 16.49 -27.37
CA PHE A 66 0.36 17.31 -26.63
C PHE A 66 1.03 18.51 -25.96
N THR A 67 0.36 19.66 -26.01
CA THR A 67 0.73 20.86 -25.24
C THR A 67 0.10 20.83 -23.84
N PRO A 68 0.66 21.56 -22.84
CA PRO A 68 0.07 21.65 -21.50
C PRO A 68 -1.39 22.13 -21.50
N GLU A 69 -1.77 23.01 -22.44
CA GLU A 69 -3.15 23.48 -22.61
C GLU A 69 -4.09 22.37 -23.08
N GLN A 70 -3.66 21.56 -24.05
CA GLN A 70 -4.42 20.38 -24.49
C GLN A 70 -4.57 19.35 -23.38
N CYS A 71 -3.52 19.19 -22.56
CA CYS A 71 -3.54 18.31 -21.38
C CYS A 71 -4.55 18.79 -20.31
N SER A 72 -4.68 20.10 -20.13
CA SER A 72 -5.71 20.72 -19.29
C SER A 72 -7.11 20.49 -19.89
N GLY A 73 -7.25 20.64 -21.21
CA GLY A 73 -8.50 20.35 -21.93
C GLY A 73 -9.00 18.91 -21.73
N ILE A 74 -8.10 17.93 -21.81
CA ILE A 74 -8.41 16.51 -21.52
C ILE A 74 -8.90 16.35 -20.08
N ASN A 75 -8.21 16.96 -19.10
CA ASN A 75 -8.62 16.88 -17.70
C ASN A 75 -10.01 17.46 -17.47
N LYS A 76 -10.30 18.62 -18.08
CA LYS A 76 -11.58 19.30 -17.97
C LYS A 76 -12.72 18.50 -18.60
N PHE A 77 -12.47 17.83 -19.73
CA PHE A 77 -13.42 16.90 -20.33
C PHE A 77 -13.74 15.74 -19.36
N VAL A 78 -12.71 15.11 -18.80
CA VAL A 78 -12.89 14.00 -17.85
C VAL A 78 -13.67 14.46 -16.62
N ALA A 79 -13.31 15.60 -16.04
CA ALA A 79 -13.93 16.15 -14.83
C ALA A 79 -15.40 16.56 -15.02
N LYS A 80 -15.75 17.12 -16.18
CA LYS A 80 -17.08 17.72 -16.44
C LYS A 80 -18.06 16.81 -17.17
N PHE A 81 -17.58 15.77 -17.87
CA PHE A 81 -18.45 14.86 -18.62
C PHE A 81 -18.31 13.41 -18.15
N SER A 82 -17.09 12.86 -18.21
CA SER A 82 -16.88 11.44 -17.93
C SER A 82 -17.15 11.03 -16.48
N ILE A 83 -16.59 11.75 -15.49
CA ILE A 83 -16.77 11.43 -14.06
C ILE A 83 -18.24 11.56 -13.61
N PRO A 84 -19.00 12.59 -14.05
CA PRO A 84 -20.44 12.66 -13.79
C PRO A 84 -21.20 11.45 -14.33
N LEU A 85 -20.96 11.07 -15.58
CA LEU A 85 -21.62 9.92 -16.23
C LEU A 85 -21.25 8.60 -15.55
N LEU A 86 -19.99 8.45 -15.16
CA LEU A 86 -19.52 7.32 -14.37
C LEU A 86 -20.24 7.25 -13.01
N SER A 87 -20.38 8.38 -12.32
CA SER A 87 -21.10 8.45 -11.04
C SER A 87 -22.57 8.08 -11.21
N PHE A 88 -23.23 8.59 -12.26
CA PHE A 88 -24.60 8.20 -12.60
C PHE A 88 -24.72 6.69 -12.84
N GLN A 89 -23.82 6.09 -13.64
CA GLN A 89 -23.83 4.66 -13.95
C GLN A 89 -23.66 3.80 -12.69
N ILE A 90 -22.72 4.17 -11.81
CA ILE A 90 -22.48 3.43 -10.57
C ILE A 90 -23.70 3.50 -9.65
N LEU A 91 -24.30 4.68 -9.50
CA LEU A 91 -25.47 4.85 -8.64
C LEU A 91 -26.71 4.16 -9.21
N SER A 92 -26.97 4.32 -10.50
CA SER A 92 -28.15 3.73 -11.17
C SER A 92 -28.17 2.21 -11.17
N THR A 93 -27.00 1.57 -11.08
CA THR A 93 -26.85 0.11 -11.03
C THR A 93 -26.76 -0.46 -9.61
N ASN A 94 -26.52 0.37 -8.59
CA ASN A 94 -26.44 -0.06 -7.20
C ASN A 94 -27.81 0.03 -6.51
N ASN A 95 -28.28 -1.07 -5.92
CA ASN A 95 -29.59 -1.12 -5.26
C ASN A 95 -29.55 -0.49 -3.85
N PRO A 96 -30.17 0.69 -3.62
CA PRO A 96 -30.14 1.38 -2.33
C PRO A 96 -30.83 0.61 -1.20
N TYR A 97 -31.85 -0.18 -1.53
CA TYR A 97 -32.65 -0.93 -0.54
C TYR A 97 -31.93 -2.16 0.02
N SER A 98 -30.86 -2.61 -0.64
CA SER A 98 -30.12 -3.83 -0.27
C SER A 98 -28.73 -3.56 0.30
N MET A 99 -28.42 -2.29 0.61
CA MET A 99 -27.11 -1.90 1.12
C MET A 99 -26.91 -2.35 2.56
N ASN A 100 -25.69 -2.77 2.89
CA ASN A 100 -25.33 -3.22 4.22
C ASN A 100 -25.15 -2.02 5.15
N LEU A 101 -26.04 -1.88 6.13
CA LEU A 101 -26.03 -0.76 7.07
C LEU A 101 -24.74 -0.70 7.90
N LYS A 102 -24.16 -1.84 8.31
CA LYS A 102 -22.91 -1.85 9.07
C LYS A 102 -21.76 -1.26 8.26
N LEU A 103 -21.72 -1.58 6.95
CA LEU A 103 -20.71 -1.05 6.05
C LEU A 103 -20.89 0.46 5.83
N ILE A 104 -22.14 0.92 5.64
CA ILE A 104 -22.46 2.35 5.51
C ILE A 104 -22.03 3.11 6.76
N PHE A 105 -22.41 2.65 7.95
CA PHE A 105 -22.03 3.32 9.20
C PHE A 105 -20.52 3.34 9.39
N SER A 106 -19.80 2.27 8.99
CA SER A 106 -18.34 2.22 9.14
C SER A 106 -17.63 3.14 8.17
N ASP A 107 -18.12 3.23 6.94
CA ASP A 107 -17.61 4.15 5.94
C ASP A 107 -17.81 5.62 6.37
N VAL A 108 -19.01 5.94 6.86
CA VAL A 108 -19.33 7.26 7.42
C VAL A 108 -18.45 7.59 8.62
N LEU A 109 -18.33 6.66 9.58
CA LEU A 109 -17.52 6.88 10.77
C LEU A 109 -16.03 7.08 10.43
N GLN A 110 -15.47 6.27 9.52
CA GLN A 110 -14.09 6.41 9.06
C GLN A 110 -13.84 7.81 8.48
N LYS A 111 -14.75 8.27 7.62
CA LYS A 111 -14.61 9.55 6.91
C LYS A 111 -14.87 10.75 7.82
N SER A 112 -15.80 10.65 8.76
CA SER A 112 -15.98 11.65 9.81
C SER A 112 -14.75 11.77 10.71
N LEU A 113 -14.17 10.65 11.15
CA LEU A 113 -12.94 10.66 11.96
C LEU A 113 -11.76 11.27 11.20
N SER A 114 -11.59 10.91 9.91
CA SER A 114 -10.56 11.52 9.06
C SER A 114 -10.77 13.03 8.92
N LEU A 115 -11.98 13.48 8.59
CA LEU A 115 -12.28 14.89 8.39
C LEU A 115 -12.04 15.72 9.66
N LEU A 116 -12.46 15.21 10.82
CA LEU A 116 -12.20 15.85 12.12
C LEU A 116 -10.71 15.88 12.45
N GLY A 117 -10.01 14.76 12.26
CA GLY A 117 -8.57 14.66 12.53
C GLY A 117 -7.76 15.65 11.69
N PHE A 118 -8.04 15.76 10.40
CA PHE A 118 -7.37 16.72 9.54
C PHE A 118 -7.82 18.17 9.77
N ALA A 119 -9.08 18.42 10.16
CA ALA A 119 -9.52 19.76 10.55
C ALA A 119 -8.83 20.27 11.83
N VAL A 120 -8.56 19.39 12.80
CA VAL A 120 -7.79 19.74 14.01
C VAL A 120 -6.32 19.94 13.64
N THR A 121 -5.72 18.99 12.93
CA THR A 121 -4.29 19.03 12.57
C THR A 121 -3.97 20.25 11.72
N SER A 122 -4.84 20.62 10.79
CA SER A 122 -4.62 21.76 9.91
C SER A 122 -4.77 23.11 10.61
N ARG A 123 -5.48 23.18 11.75
CA ARG A 123 -5.53 24.37 12.61
C ARG A 123 -4.23 24.57 13.41
N VAL A 124 -3.57 23.48 13.79
CA VAL A 124 -2.42 23.50 14.71
C VAL A 124 -1.07 23.60 13.98
N CYS A 125 -0.91 22.97 12.79
CA CYS A 125 0.43 22.67 12.27
C CYS A 125 0.85 23.34 10.92
N CYS A 126 -0.02 24.03 10.17
CA CYS A 126 0.33 24.44 8.79
C CYS A 126 -0.03 25.89 8.43
N GLU A 127 0.76 26.53 7.57
CA GLU A 127 0.47 27.84 6.96
C GLU A 127 -0.67 27.76 5.92
N GLU A 128 -0.74 26.66 5.15
CA GLU A 128 -1.83 26.34 4.19
C GLU A 128 -2.95 25.50 4.83
N LYS A 129 -3.66 26.10 5.80
CA LYS A 129 -4.57 25.40 6.72
C LYS A 129 -5.73 24.63 6.07
N PHE A 130 -6.22 25.04 4.91
CA PHE A 130 -7.40 24.41 4.31
C PHE A 130 -7.04 23.36 3.24
N ASP A 131 -5.91 23.54 2.57
CA ASP A 131 -5.44 22.70 1.49
C ASP A 131 -5.08 21.31 2.00
N TRP A 132 -4.36 21.25 3.12
CA TRP A 132 -4.00 20.00 3.79
C TRP A 132 -5.18 19.26 4.39
N LEU A 133 -6.27 19.96 4.73
CA LEU A 133 -7.51 19.30 5.15
C LEU A 133 -8.09 18.52 3.96
N ILE A 134 -8.21 19.16 2.79
CA ILE A 134 -8.74 18.54 1.59
C ILE A 134 -7.83 17.38 1.14
N THR A 135 -6.53 17.62 1.06
CA THR A 135 -5.55 16.62 0.62
C THR A 135 -5.46 15.44 1.59
N GLY A 136 -5.41 15.70 2.90
CA GLY A 136 -5.36 14.64 3.92
C GLY A 136 -6.62 13.78 3.96
N PHE A 137 -7.80 14.40 3.88
CA PHE A 137 -9.07 13.69 3.76
C PHE A 137 -9.10 12.80 2.50
N SER A 138 -8.71 13.38 1.36
CA SER A 138 -8.66 12.66 0.08
C SER A 138 -7.69 11.47 0.10
N LEU A 139 -6.48 11.67 0.62
CA LEU A 139 -5.46 10.61 0.73
C LEU A 139 -5.90 9.48 1.65
N SER A 140 -6.43 9.81 2.83
CA SER A 140 -6.77 8.78 3.82
C SER A 140 -8.00 7.94 3.43
N THR A 141 -8.98 8.52 2.71
CA THR A 141 -10.32 7.91 2.62
C THR A 141 -10.81 7.57 1.22
N LEU A 142 -10.13 8.02 0.15
CA LEU A 142 -10.59 7.86 -1.24
C LEU A 142 -9.65 6.95 -2.09
N PRO A 143 -9.68 5.63 -1.87
CA PRO A 143 -8.95 4.64 -2.67
C PRO A 143 -9.39 4.54 -4.13
N ASN A 144 -8.55 3.87 -4.91
CA ASN A 144 -8.85 3.36 -6.24
C ASN A 144 -9.66 2.04 -6.19
N THR A 145 -10.89 2.15 -5.69
CA THR A 145 -11.79 1.00 -5.55
C THR A 145 -12.26 0.46 -6.90
N LEU A 146 -12.49 1.33 -7.89
CA LEU A 146 -13.06 0.95 -9.18
C LEU A 146 -12.09 0.15 -10.05
N ILE A 147 -10.86 0.63 -10.20
CA ILE A 147 -9.89 0.07 -11.16
C ILE A 147 -9.13 -1.11 -10.54
N VAL A 148 -8.64 -0.94 -9.32
CA VAL A 148 -7.81 -1.97 -8.66
C VAL A 148 -8.65 -2.78 -7.67
N GLY A 149 -9.53 -2.11 -6.92
CA GLY A 149 -10.30 -2.76 -5.85
C GLY A 149 -11.23 -3.87 -6.34
N ILE A 150 -12.09 -3.59 -7.33
CA ILE A 150 -13.07 -4.57 -7.82
C ILE A 150 -12.40 -5.84 -8.36
N PRO A 151 -11.44 -5.78 -9.31
CA PRO A 151 -10.81 -7.00 -9.83
C PRO A 151 -10.07 -7.79 -8.74
N LEU A 152 -9.32 -7.09 -7.87
CA LEU A 152 -8.53 -7.73 -6.81
C LEU A 152 -9.42 -8.47 -5.81
N LEU A 153 -10.42 -7.78 -5.26
CA LEU A 153 -11.28 -8.33 -4.21
C LEU A 153 -12.29 -9.34 -4.77
N LYS A 154 -12.71 -9.21 -6.04
CA LYS A 154 -13.45 -10.26 -6.75
C LYS A 154 -12.62 -11.55 -6.81
N GLY A 155 -11.33 -11.43 -7.10
CA GLY A 155 -10.45 -12.58 -7.14
C GLY A 155 -10.23 -13.24 -5.79
N MET A 156 -10.17 -12.46 -4.71
CA MET A 156 -9.89 -12.96 -3.35
C MET A 156 -11.12 -13.50 -2.62
N TYR A 157 -12.29 -12.88 -2.81
CA TYR A 157 -13.49 -13.15 -2.01
C TYR A 157 -14.75 -13.41 -2.87
N GLY A 158 -14.59 -13.51 -4.19
CA GLY A 158 -15.68 -13.79 -5.12
C GLY A 158 -16.65 -12.62 -5.29
N ASP A 159 -17.82 -12.92 -5.85
CA ASP A 159 -18.84 -11.93 -6.20
C ASP A 159 -19.46 -11.21 -4.99
N GLU A 160 -19.37 -11.82 -3.79
CA GLU A 160 -19.83 -11.17 -2.56
C GLU A 160 -19.05 -9.87 -2.28
N ALA A 161 -17.74 -9.87 -2.51
CA ALA A 161 -16.94 -8.66 -2.33
C ALA A 161 -17.24 -7.59 -3.37
N VAL A 162 -17.56 -7.98 -4.62
CA VAL A 162 -17.99 -7.01 -5.65
C VAL A 162 -19.25 -6.29 -5.23
N LYS A 163 -20.24 -7.00 -4.66
CA LYS A 163 -21.47 -6.41 -4.13
C LYS A 163 -21.22 -5.46 -2.95
N LEU A 164 -20.23 -5.74 -2.11
CA LEU A 164 -19.85 -4.84 -1.01
C LEU A 164 -19.12 -3.60 -1.54
N LEU A 165 -18.24 -3.77 -2.52
CA LEU A 165 -17.49 -2.66 -3.11
C LEU A 165 -18.38 -1.72 -3.91
N SER A 166 -19.36 -2.24 -4.66
CA SER A 166 -20.32 -1.39 -5.38
C SER A 166 -21.05 -0.44 -4.43
N GLN A 167 -21.34 -0.88 -3.20
CA GLN A 167 -21.95 -0.04 -2.18
C GLN A 167 -21.02 1.06 -1.70
N ILE A 168 -19.75 0.74 -1.42
CA ILE A 168 -18.74 1.72 -1.01
C ILE A 168 -18.53 2.76 -2.12
N VAL A 169 -18.39 2.32 -3.37
CA VAL A 169 -18.22 3.24 -4.50
C VAL A 169 -19.46 4.11 -4.70
N ALA A 170 -20.67 3.56 -4.53
CA ALA A 170 -21.90 4.37 -4.59
C ALA A 170 -21.93 5.45 -3.49
N LEU A 171 -21.54 5.14 -2.25
CA LEU A 171 -21.40 6.14 -1.18
C LEU A 171 -20.33 7.18 -1.50
N GLN A 172 -19.20 6.72 -2.08
CA GLN A 172 -18.10 7.57 -2.52
C GLN A 172 -18.53 8.59 -3.57
N SER A 173 -19.26 8.16 -4.59
CA SER A 173 -19.81 9.04 -5.62
C SER A 173 -20.92 9.95 -5.09
N LEU A 174 -21.82 9.44 -4.25
CA LEU A 174 -22.97 10.21 -3.77
C LEU A 174 -22.58 11.28 -2.75
N ILE A 175 -21.87 10.88 -1.69
CA ILE A 175 -21.64 11.72 -0.52
C ILE A 175 -20.25 12.35 -0.58
N TRP A 176 -19.22 11.52 -0.75
CA TRP A 176 -17.85 11.93 -0.45
C TRP A 176 -17.21 12.76 -1.57
N TYR A 177 -17.50 12.46 -2.83
CA TYR A 177 -17.09 13.32 -3.95
C TYR A 177 -17.85 14.64 -3.96
N THR A 178 -19.14 14.64 -3.60
CA THR A 178 -19.91 15.88 -3.43
C THR A 178 -19.33 16.74 -2.31
N LEU A 179 -18.98 16.13 -1.17
CA LEU A 179 -18.29 16.83 -0.07
C LEU A 179 -16.93 17.37 -0.51
N LEU A 180 -16.15 16.59 -1.25
CA LEU A 180 -14.84 17.02 -1.73
C LEU A 180 -14.95 18.21 -2.68
N LEU A 181 -15.92 18.19 -3.60
CA LEU A 181 -16.22 19.32 -4.49
C LEU A 181 -16.69 20.56 -3.71
N PHE A 182 -17.53 20.37 -2.69
CA PHE A 182 -17.94 21.45 -1.80
C PHE A 182 -16.72 22.09 -1.11
N LEU A 183 -15.80 21.28 -0.58
CA LEU A 183 -14.57 21.79 0.04
C LEU A 183 -13.71 22.55 -0.98
N PHE A 184 -13.59 22.06 -2.22
CA PHE A 184 -12.85 22.78 -3.27
C PHE A 184 -13.51 24.13 -3.64
N GLU A 185 -14.82 24.17 -3.84
CA GLU A 185 -15.56 25.41 -4.12
C GLU A 185 -15.49 26.39 -2.94
N PHE A 186 -15.58 25.89 -1.71
CA PHE A 186 -15.43 26.68 -0.50
C PHE A 186 -14.03 27.31 -0.43
N ARG A 187 -12.98 26.55 -0.74
CA ARG A 187 -11.61 27.06 -0.85
C ARG A 187 -11.52 28.17 -1.89
N ALA A 188 -12.03 27.93 -3.10
CA ALA A 188 -11.96 28.89 -4.19
C ALA A 188 -12.69 30.20 -3.85
N ALA A 189 -13.89 30.10 -3.25
CA ALA A 189 -14.65 31.26 -2.80
C ALA A 189 -13.92 32.04 -1.70
N ARG A 190 -13.28 31.35 -0.75
CA ARG A 190 -12.48 31.98 0.31
C ARG A 190 -11.23 32.67 -0.25
N GLY A 191 -10.58 32.06 -1.24
CA GLY A 191 -9.42 32.66 -1.92
C GLY A 191 -9.78 33.99 -2.59
N MET A 192 -10.88 34.04 -3.35
CA MET A 192 -11.35 35.27 -4.00
C MET A 192 -11.68 36.38 -2.99
N ALA A 193 -12.35 36.04 -1.87
CA ALA A 193 -12.65 37.02 -0.83
C ALA A 193 -11.39 37.67 -0.22
N ILE A 194 -10.30 36.91 -0.08
CA ILE A 194 -9.03 37.42 0.46
C ILE A 194 -8.32 38.30 -0.59
N THR A 195 -8.24 37.88 -1.86
CA THR A 195 -7.55 38.65 -2.91
C THR A 195 -8.20 40.02 -3.13
N THR A 196 -9.52 40.09 -3.17
CA THR A 196 -10.22 41.37 -3.39
C THR A 196 -10.13 42.30 -2.18
N SER A 197 -10.00 41.76 -0.96
CA SER A 197 -9.66 42.58 0.21
C SER A 197 -8.25 43.19 0.13
N SER A 198 -7.28 42.47 -0.46
CA SER A 198 -5.91 42.95 -0.60
C SER A 198 -5.73 43.99 -1.71
N GLU A 199 -6.51 43.90 -2.80
CA GLU A 199 -6.51 44.92 -3.87
C GLU A 199 -7.21 46.21 -3.43
N ALA A 200 -8.24 46.12 -2.57
CA ALA A 200 -8.86 47.29 -1.95
C ALA A 200 -7.92 48.04 -0.98
N ILE A 201 -6.99 47.32 -0.34
CA ILE A 201 -5.99 47.91 0.58
C ILE A 201 -4.87 48.66 -0.17
N GLY A 202 -4.70 48.46 -1.48
CA GLY A 202 -3.76 49.22 -2.32
C GLY A 202 -4.12 50.71 -2.47
N TYR A 203 -5.34 51.11 -2.08
CA TYR A 203 -5.83 52.48 -2.12
C TYR A 203 -6.50 52.86 -0.80
N THR A 204 -5.78 52.86 0.32
CA THR A 204 -5.96 53.81 1.45
C THR A 204 -5.12 53.35 2.63
N HIS A 205 -4.13 54.16 2.99
CA HIS A 205 -3.32 53.93 4.17
C HIS A 205 -4.02 54.57 5.38
N GLN A 206 -4.97 53.85 6.02
CA GLN A 206 -5.38 54.16 7.39
C GLN A 206 -6.19 53.01 8.01
N HIS A 207 -5.50 52.31 8.93
CA HIS A 207 -5.99 51.66 10.14
C HIS A 207 -7.50 51.43 10.23
N TRP A 208 -8.03 50.20 10.10
CA TRP A 208 -9.15 49.66 10.91
C TRP A 208 -9.32 48.13 10.74
N SER A 209 -9.78 47.53 11.84
CA SER A 209 -10.00 46.11 12.15
C SER A 209 -11.21 45.49 11.42
N GLU A 210 -11.17 44.16 11.20
CA GLU A 210 -12.21 43.15 10.86
C GLU A 210 -13.52 43.47 10.07
N ASP A 211 -13.86 44.71 9.75
CA ASP A 211 -15.18 45.13 9.24
C ASP A 211 -15.27 45.20 7.70
N VAL A 212 -14.17 44.92 6.97
CA VAL A 212 -14.12 45.04 5.50
C VAL A 212 -14.84 43.88 4.78
N ILE A 213 -15.02 42.75 5.46
CA ILE A 213 -15.74 41.58 4.91
C ILE A 213 -17.25 41.86 4.78
N ASP A 214 -17.82 42.65 5.68
CA ASP A 214 -19.25 42.99 5.67
C ASP A 214 -19.58 44.03 4.58
N LEU A 215 -18.65 44.95 4.29
CA LEU A 215 -18.84 45.96 3.23
C LEU A 215 -18.82 45.33 1.81
N PHE A 216 -18.12 44.20 1.63
CA PHE A 216 -18.05 43.48 0.36
C PHE A 216 -19.29 42.63 0.05
N CYS A 217 -20.10 42.28 1.06
CA CYS A 217 -21.40 41.63 0.86
C CYS A 217 -22.48 42.62 0.39
N LEU A 218 -22.34 43.90 0.75
CA LEU A 218 -23.26 44.96 0.33
C LEU A 218 -23.07 45.37 -1.13
N SER A 219 -21.85 45.33 -1.68
CA SER A 219 -21.58 45.68 -3.09
C SER A 219 -22.14 44.67 -4.10
N PHE A 220 -22.43 43.43 -3.68
CA PHE A 220 -23.20 42.49 -4.50
C PHE A 220 -24.70 42.77 -4.50
N TYR A 221 -25.21 43.55 -3.54
CA TYR A 221 -26.63 43.92 -3.46
C TYR A 221 -26.98 45.04 -4.45
N GLU A 222 -26.08 46.01 -4.67
CA GLU A 222 -26.35 47.14 -5.58
C GLU A 222 -26.23 46.78 -7.07
N ALA A 223 -25.63 45.65 -7.43
CA ALA A 223 -25.47 45.24 -8.83
C ALA A 223 -26.74 44.63 -9.46
N GLU A 224 -27.80 44.35 -8.68
CA GLU A 224 -29.02 43.68 -9.18
C GLU A 224 -30.33 44.49 -9.05
N SER A 225 -30.30 45.75 -8.60
CA SER A 225 -31.49 46.62 -8.58
C SER A 225 -31.22 47.98 -9.22
N GLY A 226 -31.51 48.11 -10.51
CA GLY A 226 -31.47 49.39 -11.22
C GLY A 226 -32.59 50.34 -10.77
N THR A 227 -32.21 51.52 -10.26
CA THR A 227 -32.69 52.91 -10.55
C THR A 227 -32.51 53.82 -9.32
N PRO A 228 -31.98 55.05 -9.45
CA PRO A 228 -31.69 55.93 -8.31
C PRO A 228 -32.85 56.90 -7.99
N GLY A 229 -33.16 57.06 -6.70
CA GLY A 229 -34.05 58.10 -6.14
C GLY A 229 -33.47 58.67 -4.84
N PRO A 230 -33.76 59.94 -4.47
CA PRO A 230 -32.80 60.77 -3.73
C PRO A 230 -32.81 60.62 -2.20
N MET A 231 -31.66 60.97 -1.63
CA MET A 231 -31.29 61.04 -0.21
C MET A 231 -32.29 61.79 0.68
N GLN A 232 -32.55 61.21 1.86
CA GLN A 232 -32.90 61.97 3.07
C GLN A 232 -32.13 61.40 4.28
N GLN A 233 -31.36 62.27 4.92
CA GLN A 233 -30.59 62.01 6.14
C GLN A 233 -31.52 62.01 7.37
N GLY A 234 -31.40 60.97 8.19
CA GLY A 234 -31.92 60.92 9.55
C GLY A 234 -30.91 60.19 10.43
N HIS A 235 -30.29 60.93 11.35
CA HIS A 235 -29.38 60.44 12.38
C HIS A 235 -30.19 59.82 13.52
N GLU A 236 -29.87 58.61 13.96
CA GLU A 236 -30.07 58.18 15.35
C GLU A 236 -29.21 56.93 15.65
N GLU A 237 -28.33 57.06 16.64
CA GLU A 237 -27.50 56.01 17.23
C GLU A 237 -28.32 55.14 18.21
N GLY A 238 -27.98 53.86 18.33
CA GLY A 238 -28.51 53.02 19.41
C GLY A 238 -28.32 51.51 19.26
N GLN A 239 -27.09 51.06 19.52
CA GLN A 239 -26.68 49.73 20.01
C GLN A 239 -27.77 48.64 20.16
N ALA A 240 -27.79 47.64 19.27
CA ALA A 240 -28.09 46.21 19.55
C ALA A 240 -28.19 45.34 18.28
N LYS A 241 -27.15 45.21 17.41
CA LYS A 241 -27.19 44.28 16.25
C LYS A 241 -25.87 43.57 15.89
N GLY A 242 -24.89 43.47 16.79
CA GLY A 242 -23.58 42.87 16.47
C GLY A 242 -23.55 41.35 16.28
N VAL A 243 -24.52 40.60 16.84
CA VAL A 243 -24.52 39.12 16.78
C VAL A 243 -25.29 38.57 15.56
N SER A 244 -26.25 39.33 15.02
CA SER A 244 -27.07 38.90 13.88
C SER A 244 -26.36 39.05 12.54
N ALA A 245 -25.50 40.06 12.36
CA ALA A 245 -24.84 40.32 11.07
C ALA A 245 -23.83 39.22 10.66
N ARG A 246 -23.02 38.73 11.62
CA ARG A 246 -22.02 37.66 11.40
C ARG A 246 -22.62 36.34 10.92
N CYS A 247 -23.77 35.94 11.47
CA CYS A 247 -24.48 34.72 11.05
C CYS A 247 -25.10 34.87 9.64
N TYR A 248 -25.59 36.07 9.30
CA TYR A 248 -26.15 36.34 7.97
C TYR A 248 -25.07 36.33 6.87
N GLY A 249 -23.88 36.91 7.12
CA GLY A 249 -22.76 36.87 6.19
C GLY A 249 -22.22 35.46 5.94
N ALA A 250 -22.04 34.65 6.99
CA ALA A 250 -21.58 33.26 6.87
C ALA A 250 -22.61 32.36 6.16
N PHE A 251 -23.90 32.54 6.47
CA PHE A 251 -24.99 31.82 5.81
C PHE A 251 -25.08 32.18 4.31
N HIS A 252 -24.96 33.47 3.97
CA HIS A 252 -24.98 33.92 2.59
C HIS A 252 -23.76 33.40 1.80
N PHE A 253 -22.56 33.42 2.38
CA PHE A 253 -21.37 32.83 1.78
C PHE A 253 -21.55 31.33 1.51
N LEU A 254 -22.10 30.59 2.48
CA LEU A 254 -22.38 29.16 2.32
C LEU A 254 -23.46 28.90 1.27
N LEU A 255 -24.44 29.79 1.12
CA LEU A 255 -25.47 29.75 0.07
C LEU A 255 -24.86 29.95 -1.32
N VAL A 256 -23.95 30.92 -1.48
CA VAL A 256 -23.23 31.15 -2.76
C VAL A 256 -22.40 29.92 -3.15
N VAL A 257 -21.65 29.34 -2.21
CA VAL A 257 -20.88 28.10 -2.46
C VAL A 257 -21.81 26.93 -2.80
N SER A 258 -22.93 26.80 -2.09
CA SER A 258 -23.93 25.75 -2.35
C SER A 258 -24.60 25.91 -3.72
N ARG A 259 -24.88 27.15 -4.17
CA ARG A 259 -25.42 27.43 -5.51
C ARG A 259 -24.43 27.04 -6.61
N LYS A 260 -23.13 27.32 -6.41
CA LYS A 260 -22.07 26.85 -7.32
C LYS A 260 -21.97 25.32 -7.34
N LEU A 261 -22.10 24.67 -6.18
CA LEU A 261 -22.09 23.21 -6.09
C LEU A 261 -23.29 22.56 -6.78
N VAL A 262 -24.50 23.11 -6.64
CA VAL A 262 -25.71 22.59 -7.31
C VAL A 262 -25.60 22.69 -8.83
N THR A 263 -24.82 23.65 -9.32
CA THR A 263 -24.51 23.79 -10.76
C THR A 263 -23.40 22.82 -11.23
N ASN A 264 -22.75 22.10 -10.30
CA ASN A 264 -21.66 21.18 -10.63
C ASN A 264 -22.18 19.92 -11.34
N PRO A 265 -21.58 19.52 -12.48
CA PRO A 265 -21.91 18.31 -13.21
C PRO A 265 -22.05 17.03 -12.41
N ASN A 266 -21.13 16.82 -11.46
CA ASN A 266 -21.12 15.61 -10.65
C ASN A 266 -22.30 15.55 -9.67
N MET A 267 -22.78 16.70 -9.18
CA MET A 267 -23.85 16.75 -8.21
C MET A 267 -25.19 16.36 -8.83
N TYR A 268 -25.57 16.97 -9.97
CA TYR A 268 -26.82 16.57 -10.64
C TYR A 268 -26.75 15.15 -11.17
N ALA A 269 -25.60 14.67 -11.66
CA ALA A 269 -25.48 13.32 -12.19
C ALA A 269 -25.61 12.27 -11.07
N SER A 270 -25.03 12.53 -9.90
CA SER A 270 -25.18 11.66 -8.73
C SER A 270 -26.62 11.68 -8.20
N LEU A 271 -27.26 12.85 -8.12
CA LEU A 271 -28.66 12.95 -7.70
C LEU A 271 -29.61 12.25 -8.70
N ALA A 272 -29.41 12.47 -10.00
CA ALA A 272 -30.17 11.78 -11.05
C ALA A 272 -29.96 10.26 -10.99
N GLY A 273 -28.73 9.81 -10.74
CA GLY A 273 -28.41 8.39 -10.57
C GLY A 273 -29.10 7.78 -9.37
N LEU A 274 -29.13 8.49 -8.23
CA LEU A 274 -29.84 8.06 -7.02
C LEU A 274 -31.36 7.99 -7.24
N ILE A 275 -31.95 9.06 -7.80
CA ILE A 275 -33.39 9.11 -8.11
C ILE A 275 -33.74 7.97 -9.04
N TRP A 276 -32.95 7.76 -10.10
CA TRP A 276 -33.14 6.66 -11.02
C TRP A 276 -33.02 5.30 -10.33
N ALA A 277 -32.03 5.09 -9.46
CA ALA A 277 -31.89 3.85 -8.70
C ALA A 277 -33.12 3.59 -7.80
N LEU A 278 -33.64 4.61 -7.13
CA LEU A 278 -34.82 4.49 -6.29
C LEU A 278 -36.05 4.08 -7.11
N ILE A 279 -36.23 4.66 -8.30
CA ILE A 279 -37.33 4.36 -9.23
C ILE A 279 -37.15 2.95 -9.83
N SER A 280 -35.98 2.66 -10.39
CA SER A 280 -35.67 1.44 -11.13
C SER A 280 -35.78 0.21 -10.25
N PHE A 281 -35.25 0.25 -9.03
CA PHE A 281 -35.33 -0.89 -8.10
C PHE A 281 -36.71 -1.01 -7.42
N ARG A 282 -37.46 0.10 -7.29
CA ARG A 282 -38.83 0.06 -6.73
C ARG A 282 -39.85 -0.51 -7.72
N TRP A 283 -39.76 -0.10 -8.99
CA TRP A 283 -40.69 -0.52 -10.05
C TRP A 283 -40.12 -1.57 -11.01
N ARG A 284 -38.90 -2.05 -10.76
CA ARG A 284 -38.16 -3.02 -11.61
C ARG A 284 -38.06 -2.61 -13.09
N ILE A 285 -37.89 -1.30 -13.33
CA ILE A 285 -37.75 -0.73 -14.67
C ILE A 285 -36.26 -0.67 -15.01
N GLN A 286 -35.86 -1.24 -16.16
CA GLN A 286 -34.49 -1.14 -16.67
C GLN A 286 -34.33 0.12 -17.54
N LEU A 287 -33.13 0.71 -17.51
CA LEU A 287 -32.79 1.85 -18.36
C LEU A 287 -32.82 1.42 -19.84
N PRO A 288 -33.42 2.21 -20.76
CA PRO A 288 -33.41 1.90 -22.18
C PRO A 288 -31.97 1.66 -22.68
N SER A 289 -31.77 0.62 -23.47
CA SER A 289 -30.43 0.20 -23.94
C SER A 289 -29.68 1.30 -24.66
N ILE A 290 -30.39 2.16 -25.40
CA ILE A 290 -29.82 3.34 -26.07
C ILE A 290 -29.16 4.27 -25.04
N VAL A 291 -29.90 4.66 -23.98
CA VAL A 291 -29.38 5.55 -22.94
C VAL A 291 -28.25 4.88 -22.16
N ASN A 292 -28.43 3.61 -21.78
CA ASN A 292 -27.42 2.86 -21.03
C ASN A 292 -26.09 2.75 -21.80
N ASN A 293 -26.14 2.37 -23.08
CA ASN A 293 -24.95 2.20 -23.89
C ASN A 293 -24.28 3.54 -24.22
N SER A 294 -25.05 4.62 -24.43
CA SER A 294 -24.49 5.97 -24.60
C SER A 294 -23.73 6.44 -23.36
N ILE A 295 -24.28 6.24 -22.16
CA ILE A 295 -23.61 6.57 -20.90
C ILE A 295 -22.35 5.74 -20.76
N ARG A 296 -22.45 4.42 -20.98
CA ARG A 296 -21.36 3.46 -20.82
C ARG A 296 -20.14 3.77 -21.70
N ILE A 297 -20.35 4.17 -22.96
CA ILE A 297 -19.24 4.53 -23.86
C ILE A 297 -18.42 5.72 -23.33
N LEU A 298 -19.11 6.74 -22.78
CA LEU A 298 -18.47 7.95 -22.28
C LEU A 298 -17.84 7.77 -20.88
N SER A 299 -18.42 6.94 -20.03
CA SER A 299 -17.92 6.65 -18.69
C SER A 299 -16.75 5.66 -18.72
N ASP A 300 -16.86 4.55 -19.45
CA ASP A 300 -15.80 3.54 -19.57
C ASP A 300 -14.58 4.14 -20.29
N GLY A 301 -14.79 4.89 -21.39
CA GLY A 301 -13.74 5.66 -22.05
C GLY A 301 -13.16 6.76 -21.15
N GLY A 302 -14.00 7.32 -20.28
CA GLY A 302 -13.62 8.32 -19.28
C GLY A 302 -12.58 7.86 -18.27
N LEU A 303 -12.65 6.61 -17.81
CA LEU A 303 -11.65 6.01 -16.92
C LEU A 303 -10.27 5.93 -17.57
N GLY A 304 -10.22 5.50 -18.84
CA GLY A 304 -9.00 5.47 -19.64
C GLY A 304 -8.41 6.86 -19.84
N MET A 305 -9.24 7.85 -20.16
CA MET A 305 -8.82 9.25 -20.31
C MET A 305 -8.36 9.88 -18.99
N ALA A 306 -8.92 9.46 -17.85
CA ALA A 306 -8.46 9.89 -16.53
C ALA A 306 -7.04 9.36 -16.24
N MET A 307 -6.79 8.07 -16.54
CA MET A 307 -5.45 7.46 -16.45
C MET A 307 -4.47 8.09 -17.45
N PHE A 308 -4.93 8.44 -18.65
CA PHE A 308 -4.16 9.20 -19.62
C PHE A 308 -3.78 10.59 -19.06
N SER A 309 -4.73 11.32 -18.46
CA SER A 309 -4.50 12.63 -17.81
C SER A 309 -3.48 12.53 -16.66
N LEU A 310 -3.47 11.43 -15.92
CA LEU A 310 -2.48 11.14 -14.88
C LEU A 310 -1.08 10.89 -15.47
N GLY A 311 -0.97 10.10 -16.54
CA GLY A 311 0.30 9.84 -17.23
C GLY A 311 0.89 11.11 -17.83
N VAL A 312 0.05 11.91 -18.46
CA VAL A 312 0.38 13.23 -19.00
C VAL A 312 0.88 14.17 -17.90
N PHE A 313 0.16 14.23 -16.77
CA PHE A 313 0.54 15.07 -15.65
C PHE A 313 1.90 14.65 -15.09
N THR A 314 2.17 13.34 -15.03
CA THR A 314 3.44 12.78 -14.56
C THR A 314 4.59 13.13 -15.50
N ALA A 315 4.37 13.11 -16.82
CA ALA A 315 5.39 13.50 -17.81
C ALA A 315 5.72 14.99 -17.77
N LEU A 316 4.75 15.85 -17.43
CA LEU A 316 4.97 17.30 -17.33
C LEU A 316 5.78 17.71 -16.08
N GLN A 317 5.94 16.82 -15.09
CA GLN A 317 6.73 17.11 -13.90
C GLN A 317 8.23 16.94 -14.20
N THR A 318 9.03 17.99 -13.98
CA THR A 318 10.49 17.99 -14.22
C THR A 318 11.28 17.18 -13.20
N LYS A 319 10.62 16.73 -12.11
CA LYS A 319 11.23 15.90 -11.05
C LYS A 319 10.43 14.62 -10.86
N ILE A 320 11.15 13.50 -10.74
CA ILE A 320 10.61 12.16 -10.43
C ILE A 320 9.80 12.17 -9.12
N VAL A 321 10.06 13.12 -8.21
CA VAL A 321 9.24 13.41 -7.02
C VAL A 321 8.77 14.87 -7.10
N ALA A 322 7.60 15.09 -7.70
CA ALA A 322 7.02 16.42 -7.88
C ALA A 322 6.86 17.21 -6.56
N CYS A 323 6.54 16.52 -5.46
CA CYS A 323 6.25 17.16 -4.17
C CYS A 323 7.43 17.17 -3.15
N GLY A 324 8.59 16.62 -3.53
CA GLY A 324 9.72 16.40 -2.62
C GLY A 324 9.55 15.24 -1.62
N THR A 325 10.68 14.72 -1.12
CA THR A 325 10.74 13.47 -0.32
C THR A 325 9.90 13.49 0.96
N LYS A 326 9.87 14.61 1.69
CA LYS A 326 9.13 14.72 2.96
C LYS A 326 7.61 14.62 2.77
N ARG A 327 7.06 15.34 1.78
CA ARG A 327 5.62 15.35 1.49
C ARG A 327 5.17 14.03 0.86
N MET A 328 6.03 13.39 0.05
CA MET A 328 5.81 12.03 -0.45
C MET A 328 5.74 11.00 0.68
N LEU A 329 6.69 11.01 1.61
CA LEU A 329 6.68 10.05 2.72
C LEU A 329 5.45 10.24 3.61
N LEU A 330 5.07 11.50 3.85
CA LEU A 330 3.85 11.83 4.56
C LEU A 330 2.59 11.33 3.84
N SER A 331 2.49 11.50 2.52
CA SER A 331 1.32 11.06 1.76
C SER A 331 1.17 9.55 1.71
N LEU A 332 2.27 8.81 1.52
CA LEU A 332 2.29 7.36 1.60
C LEU A 332 1.94 6.88 3.01
N GLY A 333 2.47 7.55 4.04
CA GLY A 333 2.12 7.29 5.44
C GLY A 333 0.62 7.43 5.71
N ILE A 334 0.03 8.54 5.25
CA ILE A 334 -1.41 8.79 5.38
C ILE A 334 -2.23 7.75 4.61
N ARG A 335 -1.83 7.41 3.38
CA ARG A 335 -2.57 6.49 2.51
C ARG A 335 -2.55 5.06 3.03
N PHE A 336 -1.37 4.52 3.32
CA PHE A 336 -1.20 3.09 3.59
C PHE A 336 -1.25 2.73 5.07
N PHE A 337 -1.09 3.69 5.99
CA PHE A 337 -1.21 3.43 7.43
C PHE A 337 -2.41 4.11 8.06
N LEU A 338 -2.53 5.43 7.92
CA LEU A 338 -3.61 6.18 8.58
C LEU A 338 -4.99 5.78 8.03
N GLY A 339 -5.14 5.68 6.70
CA GLY A 339 -6.38 5.27 6.04
C GLY A 339 -6.92 3.91 6.52
N PRO A 340 -6.14 2.82 6.38
CA PRO A 340 -6.50 1.50 6.91
C PRO A 340 -6.69 1.50 8.42
N GLY A 341 -5.82 2.18 9.19
CA GLY A 341 -5.94 2.28 10.64
C GLY A 341 -7.28 2.88 11.09
N LEU A 342 -7.70 3.98 10.45
CA LEU A 342 -9.01 4.59 10.70
C LEU A 342 -10.16 3.66 10.31
N MET A 343 -10.01 2.87 9.24
CA MET A 343 -11.04 1.90 8.87
C MET A 343 -11.15 0.80 9.92
N VAL A 344 -10.04 0.27 10.44
CA VAL A 344 -10.08 -0.76 11.48
C VAL A 344 -10.77 -0.23 12.74
N ILE A 345 -10.41 0.97 13.20
CA ILE A 345 -11.04 1.60 14.37
C ILE A 345 -12.56 1.71 14.15
N SER A 346 -12.98 2.21 12.98
CA SER A 346 -14.38 2.42 12.65
C SER A 346 -15.15 1.10 12.56
N SER A 347 -14.58 0.10 11.88
CA SER A 347 -15.19 -1.22 11.71
C SER A 347 -15.26 -2.00 13.03
N TYR A 348 -14.29 -1.83 13.92
CA TYR A 348 -14.31 -2.41 15.26
C TYR A 348 -15.41 -1.79 16.12
N LEU A 349 -15.54 -0.45 16.13
CA LEU A 349 -16.58 0.26 16.88
C LEU A 349 -18.00 -0.14 16.46
N ILE A 350 -18.21 -0.52 15.20
CA ILE A 350 -19.50 -0.93 14.65
C ILE A 350 -19.72 -2.46 14.76
N GLY A 351 -18.71 -3.21 15.18
CA GLY A 351 -18.81 -4.66 15.37
C GLY A 351 -18.88 -5.44 14.05
N MET A 352 -18.15 -5.01 13.02
CA MET A 352 -17.99 -5.77 11.78
C MET A 352 -17.10 -7.01 12.01
N ARG A 353 -17.47 -8.15 11.41
CA ARG A 353 -16.73 -9.41 11.50
C ARG A 353 -16.74 -10.13 10.15
N GLY A 354 -15.82 -11.08 9.97
CA GLY A 354 -15.76 -11.94 8.79
C GLY A 354 -15.34 -11.22 7.51
N THR A 355 -15.86 -11.65 6.36
CA THR A 355 -15.52 -11.13 5.02
C THR A 355 -15.75 -9.62 4.91
N LEU A 356 -16.80 -9.11 5.55
CA LEU A 356 -17.14 -7.68 5.54
C LEU A 356 -16.01 -6.80 6.11
N LEU A 357 -15.37 -7.24 7.20
CA LEU A 357 -14.23 -6.55 7.80
C LEU A 357 -13.00 -6.62 6.90
N LYS A 358 -12.72 -7.80 6.33
CA LYS A 358 -11.56 -8.01 5.44
C LYS A 358 -11.64 -7.13 4.20
N VAL A 359 -12.79 -7.13 3.52
CA VAL A 359 -13.05 -6.32 2.32
C VAL A 359 -12.89 -4.82 2.63
N ALA A 360 -13.44 -4.35 3.76
CA ALA A 360 -13.33 -2.97 4.21
C ALA A 360 -11.87 -2.52 4.42
N ILE A 361 -11.07 -3.31 5.14
CA ILE A 361 -9.67 -2.96 5.44
C ILE A 361 -8.81 -2.97 4.17
N ILE A 362 -8.94 -4.02 3.34
CA ILE A 362 -8.17 -4.14 2.09
C ILE A 362 -8.55 -3.01 1.13
N GLN A 363 -9.84 -2.67 1.03
CA GLN A 363 -10.30 -1.54 0.23
C GLN A 363 -9.69 -0.21 0.70
N ALA A 364 -9.60 0.01 2.02
CA ALA A 364 -8.96 1.19 2.57
C ALA A 364 -7.44 1.25 2.30
N ALA A 365 -6.79 0.10 2.05
CA ALA A 365 -5.36 -0.01 1.77
C ALA A 365 -4.98 0.10 0.28
N LEU A 366 -5.94 0.21 -0.63
CA LEU A 366 -5.67 0.33 -2.07
C LEU A 366 -4.90 1.62 -2.41
N PRO A 367 -4.30 1.75 -3.61
CA PRO A 367 -3.71 3.02 -4.06
C PRO A 367 -4.71 4.18 -4.11
N GLN A 368 -4.25 5.43 -4.25
CA GLN A 368 -5.13 6.60 -4.32
C GLN A 368 -6.07 6.57 -5.53
N GLY A 369 -7.33 6.98 -5.35
CA GLY A 369 -8.33 7.02 -6.42
C GLY A 369 -8.02 8.06 -7.51
N ILE A 370 -8.36 7.70 -8.76
CA ILE A 370 -8.14 8.55 -9.94
C ILE A 370 -9.05 9.79 -9.96
N VAL A 371 -10.31 9.66 -9.51
CA VAL A 371 -11.30 10.76 -9.48
C VAL A 371 -10.86 11.90 -8.54
N PRO A 372 -10.44 11.64 -7.29
CA PRO A 372 -9.86 12.68 -6.44
C PRO A 372 -8.65 13.39 -7.05
N PHE A 373 -7.79 12.68 -7.80
CA PHE A 373 -6.68 13.30 -8.51
C PHE A 373 -7.18 14.26 -9.62
N VAL A 374 -8.15 13.83 -10.43
CA VAL A 374 -8.71 14.69 -11.50
C VAL A 374 -9.32 15.96 -10.93
N PHE A 375 -10.04 15.87 -9.81
CA PHE A 375 -10.58 17.06 -9.12
C PHE A 375 -9.48 17.94 -8.53
N ALA A 376 -8.49 17.35 -7.87
CA ALA A 376 -7.36 18.10 -7.33
C ALA A 376 -6.58 18.85 -8.44
N LYS A 377 -6.45 18.26 -9.63
CA LYS A 377 -5.85 18.91 -10.79
C LYS A 377 -6.74 20.02 -11.35
N GLU A 378 -8.05 19.83 -11.43
CA GLU A 378 -9.01 20.84 -11.91
C GLU A 378 -9.06 22.07 -10.98
N TYR A 379 -9.06 21.85 -9.66
CA TYR A 379 -9.10 22.91 -8.64
C TYR A 379 -7.71 23.38 -8.19
N ASN A 380 -6.64 22.85 -8.79
CA ASN A 380 -5.24 23.19 -8.52
C ASN A 380 -4.83 23.07 -7.03
N VAL A 381 -5.11 21.92 -6.42
CA VAL A 381 -4.82 21.64 -5.00
C VAL A 381 -4.00 20.37 -4.86
N HIS A 382 -2.70 20.49 -4.57
CA HIS A 382 -1.81 19.36 -4.27
C HIS A 382 -1.95 18.15 -5.23
N ALA A 383 -2.16 18.41 -6.52
CA ALA A 383 -2.33 17.36 -7.53
C ALA A 383 -1.07 16.49 -7.68
N ASP A 384 0.11 17.05 -7.37
CA ASP A 384 1.40 16.39 -7.28
C ASP A 384 1.51 15.36 -6.14
N ILE A 385 0.89 15.65 -4.98
CA ILE A 385 0.83 14.71 -3.86
C ILE A 385 -0.09 13.54 -4.20
N LEU A 386 -1.28 13.86 -4.73
CA LEU A 386 -2.30 12.86 -5.06
C LEU A 386 -1.87 11.99 -6.24
N SER A 387 -1.19 12.55 -7.25
CA SER A 387 -0.62 11.75 -8.34
C SER A 387 0.44 10.77 -7.81
N THR A 388 1.30 11.23 -6.91
CA THR A 388 2.35 10.39 -6.32
C THR A 388 1.79 9.23 -5.49
N ALA A 389 0.68 9.46 -4.78
CA ALA A 389 0.00 8.41 -4.02
C ALA A 389 -0.86 7.47 -4.90
N SER A 390 -1.19 7.89 -6.12
CA SER A 390 -1.92 7.07 -7.12
C SER A 390 -0.98 6.22 -7.97
N LEU A 391 0.28 6.63 -8.10
CA LEU A 391 1.30 5.91 -8.85
C LEU A 391 1.86 4.76 -8.01
N ASP A 392 1.56 3.54 -8.43
CA ASP A 392 2.38 2.39 -8.05
C ASP A 392 3.75 2.52 -8.73
N ARG A 393 4.69 3.21 -8.06
CA ARG A 393 6.04 3.44 -8.58
C ARG A 393 6.83 2.15 -8.81
N GLY A 394 6.40 1.03 -8.22
CA GLY A 394 7.03 -0.27 -8.43
C GLY A 394 6.91 -0.79 -9.86
N LEU A 395 5.89 -0.37 -10.60
CA LEU A 395 5.61 -0.87 -11.96
C LEU A 395 6.24 -0.02 -13.07
N GLN A 396 6.59 1.25 -12.80
CA GLN A 396 6.94 2.21 -13.86
C GLN A 396 8.44 2.54 -13.96
N TYR A 397 9.24 2.26 -12.92
CA TYR A 397 10.67 2.54 -12.92
C TYR A 397 11.46 1.30 -12.54
N GLY A 398 12.04 0.65 -13.54
CA GLY A 398 13.15 -0.30 -13.36
C GLY A 398 14.38 0.38 -12.71
N PRO A 399 15.57 -0.24 -12.74
CA PRO A 399 16.72 0.09 -11.88
C PRO A 399 17.41 1.45 -12.14
N ALA A 400 16.77 2.38 -12.84
CA ALA A 400 17.32 3.68 -13.24
C ALA A 400 17.27 4.79 -12.15
N VAL A 401 17.00 4.44 -10.89
CA VAL A 401 16.98 5.41 -9.79
C VAL A 401 18.34 5.40 -9.09
N GLY A 402 19.09 6.51 -9.22
CA GLY A 402 20.40 6.67 -8.58
C GLY A 402 20.34 6.63 -7.05
N PRO A 403 21.49 6.46 -6.37
CA PRO A 403 21.60 6.14 -4.94
C PRO A 403 21.16 7.25 -3.96
N HIS A 404 20.70 8.40 -4.44
CA HIS A 404 20.36 9.57 -3.62
C HIS A 404 18.86 9.74 -3.34
N TYR A 405 18.00 8.85 -3.84
CA TYR A 405 16.56 8.91 -3.63
C TYR A 405 16.08 7.76 -2.74
N PRO A 406 15.05 7.99 -1.88
CA PRO A 406 14.41 6.90 -1.16
C PRO A 406 13.81 5.92 -2.17
N LEU A 407 14.30 4.68 -2.11
CA LEU A 407 13.83 3.60 -2.96
C LEU A 407 12.67 2.92 -2.23
N LEU A 408 11.47 3.04 -2.79
CA LEU A 408 10.31 2.25 -2.41
C LEU A 408 10.21 1.06 -3.37
N GLN A 409 10.45 -0.14 -2.86
CA GLN A 409 10.38 -1.38 -3.62
C GLN A 409 9.16 -2.20 -3.17
N TRP A 410 8.35 -2.64 -4.14
CA TRP A 410 7.24 -3.54 -3.92
C TRP A 410 7.59 -4.93 -4.43
N ASN A 411 7.52 -5.93 -3.55
CA ASN A 411 7.73 -7.34 -3.89
C ASN A 411 6.44 -8.10 -3.53
N PRO A 412 5.50 -8.25 -4.47
CA PRO A 412 4.41 -9.18 -4.31
C PRO A 412 4.93 -10.60 -4.52
N SER A 413 4.71 -11.48 -3.55
CA SER A 413 4.97 -12.91 -3.67
C SER A 413 3.69 -13.69 -3.44
N SER A 414 3.52 -14.79 -4.15
CA SER A 414 2.35 -15.65 -4.02
C SER A 414 2.82 -17.08 -4.06
N THR A 415 2.63 -17.78 -2.94
CA THR A 415 2.98 -19.20 -2.82
C THR A 415 1.70 -20.01 -2.78
N LYS A 416 1.59 -21.00 -3.67
CA LYS A 416 0.47 -21.93 -3.72
C LYS A 416 0.93 -23.30 -3.23
N SER A 417 0.37 -23.78 -2.11
CA SER A 417 0.67 -25.11 -1.58
C SER A 417 -0.62 -25.86 -1.25
N ASN A 418 -0.82 -27.02 -1.89
CA ASN A 418 -1.94 -27.96 -1.76
C ASN A 418 -3.38 -27.42 -1.92
N GLU A 419 -3.59 -26.09 -1.94
CA GLU A 419 -4.76 -25.30 -2.35
C GLU A 419 -4.72 -23.87 -1.75
N PHE A 420 -3.90 -23.65 -0.72
CA PHE A 420 -3.71 -22.34 -0.07
C PHE A 420 -2.83 -21.42 -0.91
N ILE A 421 -3.32 -20.21 -1.17
CA ILE A 421 -2.52 -19.12 -1.77
C ILE A 421 -2.14 -18.17 -0.64
N ILE A 422 -0.90 -18.30 -0.20
CA ILE A 422 -0.30 -17.33 0.72
C ILE A 422 0.28 -16.23 -0.17
N SER A 423 -0.52 -15.20 -0.43
CA SER A 423 -0.01 -13.97 -1.01
C SER A 423 0.59 -13.11 0.10
N GLU A 424 1.84 -12.69 -0.08
CA GLU A 424 2.53 -11.72 0.75
C GLU A 424 2.86 -10.51 -0.13
N ILE A 425 2.47 -9.34 0.35
CA ILE A 425 2.87 -8.07 -0.24
C ILE A 425 3.91 -7.47 0.69
N GLN A 426 5.14 -7.33 0.19
CA GLN A 426 6.22 -6.68 0.91
C GLN A 426 6.51 -5.32 0.27
N ALA A 427 6.45 -4.25 1.07
CA ALA A 427 6.84 -2.91 0.69
C ALA A 427 8.06 -2.49 1.51
N GLN A 428 9.19 -2.29 0.85
CA GLN A 428 10.43 -1.88 1.49
C GLN A 428 10.77 -0.43 1.11
N LEU A 429 10.97 0.42 2.11
CA LEU A 429 11.46 1.78 1.97
C LEU A 429 12.86 1.88 2.57
N LYS A 430 13.86 2.12 1.73
CA LYS A 430 15.24 2.37 2.20
C LYS A 430 15.57 3.86 2.10
N ASN A 431 16.00 4.45 3.21
CA ASN A 431 16.44 5.84 3.28
C ASN A 431 17.67 5.98 4.20
N LYS A 432 18.85 6.18 3.60
CA LYS A 432 20.15 6.21 4.31
C LYS A 432 20.32 4.97 5.19
N ASN A 433 20.47 5.17 6.49
CA ASN A 433 20.71 4.15 7.50
C ASN A 433 19.41 3.56 8.08
N VAL A 434 18.24 3.96 7.56
CA VAL A 434 16.94 3.45 8.03
C VAL A 434 16.25 2.71 6.90
N THR A 435 15.84 1.48 7.19
CA THR A 435 15.02 0.66 6.29
C THR A 435 13.71 0.31 6.99
N VAL A 436 12.59 0.64 6.37
CA VAL A 436 11.25 0.27 6.84
C VAL A 436 10.68 -0.75 5.89
N ASP A 437 10.29 -1.90 6.41
CA ASP A 437 9.72 -3.01 5.66
C ASP A 437 8.31 -3.29 6.19
N VAL A 438 7.32 -3.32 5.31
CA VAL A 438 5.94 -3.64 5.63
C VAL A 438 5.55 -4.87 4.86
N LYS A 439 5.25 -5.95 5.58
CA LYS A 439 4.77 -7.21 5.01
C LYS A 439 3.31 -7.39 5.39
N ALA A 440 2.46 -7.61 4.40
CA ALA A 440 1.05 -7.92 4.59
C ALA A 440 0.74 -9.25 3.91
N ASN A 441 0.13 -10.19 4.65
CA ASN A 441 -0.25 -11.47 4.09
C ASN A 441 -1.78 -11.55 3.83
N SER A 442 -2.18 -12.57 3.06
CA SER A 442 -3.59 -12.92 2.77
C SER A 442 -4.44 -13.23 4.00
N GLU A 443 -3.82 -13.55 5.13
CA GLU A 443 -4.48 -13.82 6.41
C GLU A 443 -4.75 -12.55 7.24
N ALA A 444 -4.43 -11.37 6.68
CA ALA A 444 -4.53 -10.06 7.33
C ALA A 444 -3.59 -9.87 8.53
N ASN A 445 -2.50 -10.65 8.60
CA ASN A 445 -1.36 -10.34 9.46
C ASN A 445 -0.49 -9.31 8.73
N LEU A 446 -0.33 -8.15 9.36
CA LEU A 446 0.51 -7.07 8.87
C LEU A 446 1.70 -6.92 9.83
N SER A 447 2.92 -7.17 9.36
CA SER A 447 4.13 -6.98 10.15
C SER A 447 4.94 -5.81 9.61
N THR A 448 5.20 -4.83 10.46
CA THR A 448 6.06 -3.69 10.14
C THR A 448 7.41 -3.91 10.82
N THR A 449 8.49 -3.98 10.04
CA THR A 449 9.86 -4.09 10.53
C THR A 449 10.62 -2.80 10.25
N VAL A 450 11.10 -2.13 11.30
CA VAL A 450 11.95 -0.95 11.22
C VAL A 450 13.37 -1.37 11.57
N THR A 451 14.28 -1.21 10.61
CA THR A 451 15.71 -1.47 10.77
C THR A 451 16.45 -0.14 10.76
N VAL A 452 17.27 0.09 11.78
CA VAL A 452 18.19 1.22 11.86
C VAL A 452 19.61 0.68 11.91
N GLU A 453 20.39 1.01 10.91
CA GLU A 453 21.81 0.66 10.76
C GLU A 453 22.67 1.78 11.37
N GLU A 454 23.81 1.42 11.95
CA GLU A 454 24.84 2.36 12.43
C GLU A 454 24.31 3.44 13.39
N LEU A 455 23.71 3.00 14.51
CA LEU A 455 23.17 3.90 15.53
C LEU A 455 24.29 4.50 16.40
N GLY A 456 25.10 5.39 15.81
CA GLY A 456 26.22 6.08 16.46
C GLY A 456 27.48 5.24 16.69
N VAL A 457 27.39 3.92 16.54
CA VAL A 457 28.50 2.96 16.62
C VAL A 457 28.53 2.11 15.35
N LEU A 458 29.69 2.03 14.69
CA LEU A 458 29.89 1.17 13.51
C LEU A 458 29.58 -0.29 13.86
N GLY A 459 28.77 -0.95 13.02
CA GLY A 459 28.38 -2.35 13.19
C GLY A 459 27.20 -2.61 14.13
N LEU A 460 26.64 -1.59 14.79
CA LEU A 460 25.43 -1.72 15.60
C LEU A 460 24.16 -1.54 14.73
N LYS A 461 23.30 -2.56 14.71
CA LYS A 461 22.03 -2.59 14.01
C LYS A 461 20.88 -2.86 14.98
N LYS A 462 19.82 -2.06 14.89
CA LYS A 462 18.60 -2.21 15.68
C LYS A 462 17.45 -2.58 14.76
N ILE A 463 16.71 -3.62 15.11
CA ILE A 463 15.57 -4.12 14.34
C ILE A 463 14.36 -4.16 15.28
N ILE A 464 13.25 -3.57 14.86
CA ILE A 464 11.98 -3.59 15.59
C ILE A 464 10.92 -4.14 14.65
N THR A 465 10.33 -5.28 14.99
CA THR A 465 9.23 -5.88 14.24
C THR A 465 7.94 -5.78 15.04
N ILE A 466 6.90 -5.16 14.48
CA ILE A 466 5.59 -4.97 15.11
C ILE A 466 4.55 -5.71 14.26
N PRO A 467 3.99 -6.83 14.76
CA PRO A 467 2.88 -7.50 14.10
C PRO A 467 1.54 -6.83 14.48
N TYR A 468 0.64 -6.77 13.52
CA TYR A 468 -0.73 -6.29 13.62
C TYR A 468 -1.67 -7.41 13.14
N PRO A 469 -2.81 -7.69 13.81
CA PRO A 469 -3.55 -6.84 14.76
C PRO A 469 -3.12 -6.88 16.23
N HIS A 470 -2.09 -7.66 16.59
CA HIS A 470 -1.66 -7.81 17.99
C HIS A 470 -0.29 -7.16 18.26
N PRO A 471 -0.22 -5.82 18.45
CA PRO A 471 1.04 -5.09 18.65
C PRO A 471 1.78 -5.49 19.93
N ALA A 472 1.09 -6.12 20.89
CA ALA A 472 1.66 -6.66 22.13
C ALA A 472 2.62 -7.85 21.92
N PHE A 473 2.79 -8.35 20.69
CA PHE A 473 3.76 -9.40 20.34
C PHE A 473 4.91 -8.88 19.48
N GLY A 474 5.21 -7.58 19.54
CA GLY A 474 6.38 -7.01 18.87
C GLY A 474 7.68 -7.72 19.24
N ARG A 475 8.68 -7.71 18.35
CA ARG A 475 10.03 -8.23 18.60
C ARG A 475 11.03 -7.10 18.47
N LEU A 476 11.86 -6.94 19.49
CA LEU A 476 13.00 -6.03 19.49
C LEU A 476 14.26 -6.88 19.32
N GLU A 477 15.15 -6.47 18.42
CA GLU A 477 16.43 -7.14 18.16
C GLU A 477 17.55 -6.11 18.01
N ILE A 478 18.69 -6.42 18.62
CA ILE A 478 19.90 -5.59 18.65
C ILE A 478 21.05 -6.50 18.23
N GLN A 479 21.64 -6.18 17.08
CA GLN A 479 22.78 -6.89 16.52
C GLN A 479 24.00 -5.98 16.58
N TYR A 480 25.11 -6.50 17.09
CA TYR A 480 26.41 -5.84 17.07
C TYR A 480 27.39 -6.73 16.32
N LEU A 481 27.89 -6.22 15.19
CA LEU A 481 28.85 -6.91 14.35
C LEU A 481 30.20 -6.20 14.41
N HIS A 482 31.22 -6.96 14.75
CA HIS A 482 32.63 -6.57 14.76
C HIS A 482 33.43 -7.61 13.97
N ASP A 483 34.63 -7.26 13.51
CA ASP A 483 35.43 -8.10 12.60
C ASP A 483 35.71 -9.53 13.12
N TYR A 484 35.70 -9.72 14.44
CA TYR A 484 35.96 -11.00 15.11
C TYR A 484 34.81 -11.48 16.02
N ALA A 485 33.73 -10.71 16.13
CA ALA A 485 32.65 -10.99 17.08
C ALA A 485 31.30 -10.51 16.54
N GLY A 486 30.30 -11.38 16.57
CA GLY A 486 28.90 -11.06 16.29
C GLY A 486 28.06 -11.35 17.53
N ILE A 487 27.39 -10.35 18.07
CA ILE A 487 26.49 -10.48 19.21
C ILE A 487 25.09 -10.09 18.75
N ASN A 488 24.10 -10.90 19.10
CA ASN A 488 22.69 -10.60 18.84
C ASN A 488 21.87 -10.83 20.11
N ALA A 489 21.03 -9.85 20.44
CA ALA A 489 20.09 -9.92 21.53
C ALA A 489 18.70 -9.57 21.00
N SER A 490 17.72 -10.46 21.18
CA SER A 490 16.33 -10.21 20.82
C SER A 490 15.36 -10.53 21.95
N SER A 491 14.27 -9.77 22.03
CA SER A 491 13.23 -9.92 23.05
C SER A 491 11.85 -9.68 22.44
N THR A 492 10.88 -10.52 22.78
CA THR A 492 9.46 -10.25 22.49
C THR A 492 8.91 -9.23 23.49
N MET A 493 8.09 -8.28 23.01
CA MET A 493 7.51 -7.15 23.75
C MET A 493 6.14 -7.50 24.36
N ASN A 494 6.02 -8.67 25.00
CA ASN A 494 4.80 -9.15 25.66
C ASN A 494 5.00 -9.20 27.19
N ARG A 495 3.95 -9.55 27.96
CA ARG A 495 4.05 -9.72 29.44
C ARG A 495 4.94 -10.88 29.89
N LYS A 496 5.27 -11.80 28.98
CA LYS A 496 6.05 -13.03 29.22
C LYS A 496 7.11 -13.14 28.12
N PRO A 497 8.18 -12.33 28.21
CA PRO A 497 9.13 -12.14 27.11
C PRO A 497 9.93 -13.41 26.85
N LEU A 498 10.00 -13.79 25.58
CA LEU A 498 11.00 -14.72 25.08
C LEU A 498 12.25 -13.91 24.74
N VAL A 499 13.34 -14.17 25.44
CA VAL A 499 14.62 -13.48 25.26
C VAL A 499 15.60 -14.44 24.61
N ASN A 500 16.15 -14.07 23.46
CA ASN A 500 17.20 -14.80 22.77
C ASN A 500 18.50 -14.00 22.80
N LEU A 501 19.57 -14.65 23.26
CA LEU A 501 20.93 -14.14 23.25
C LEU A 501 21.80 -15.11 22.44
N SER A 502 22.43 -14.62 21.38
CA SER A 502 23.39 -15.39 20.61
C SER A 502 24.69 -14.62 20.42
N ALA A 503 25.82 -15.31 20.49
CA ALA A 503 27.13 -14.73 20.27
C ALA A 503 28.00 -15.69 19.46
N VAL A 504 28.76 -15.14 18.52
CA VAL A 504 29.73 -15.86 17.70
C VAL A 504 31.05 -15.12 17.79
N PHE A 505 32.13 -15.83 18.09
CA PHE A 505 33.49 -15.32 18.13
C PHE A 505 34.37 -16.16 17.22
N GLY A 506 35.14 -15.50 16.37
CA GLY A 506 35.92 -16.21 15.38
C GLY A 506 36.78 -15.33 14.51
N ASN A 507 37.61 -15.97 13.71
CA ASN A 507 38.35 -15.35 12.62
C ASN A 507 37.84 -15.89 11.28
N LYS A 508 38.54 -15.55 10.18
CA LYS A 508 38.16 -16.01 8.84
C LYS A 508 38.17 -17.54 8.64
N ALA A 509 38.87 -18.28 9.51
CA ALA A 509 39.05 -19.73 9.39
C ALA A 509 38.19 -20.53 10.37
N ILE A 510 38.07 -20.08 11.62
CA ILE A 510 37.36 -20.79 12.70
C ILE A 510 36.45 -19.81 13.41
N ALA A 511 35.20 -20.20 13.63
CA ALA A 511 34.27 -19.49 14.49
C ALA A 511 33.57 -20.46 15.44
N ALA A 512 33.36 -20.02 16.68
CA ALA A 512 32.58 -20.72 17.68
C ALA A 512 31.44 -19.81 18.15
N GLY A 513 30.26 -20.38 18.36
CA GLY A 513 29.11 -19.61 18.77
C GLY A 513 28.17 -20.38 19.68
N ALA A 514 27.35 -19.63 20.40
CA ALA A 514 26.28 -20.14 21.25
C ALA A 514 25.01 -19.30 21.05
N ASP A 515 23.85 -19.94 21.17
CA ASP A 515 22.51 -19.34 21.10
C ASP A 515 21.71 -19.87 22.29
N VAL A 516 21.18 -18.98 23.12
CA VAL A 516 20.37 -19.31 24.29
C VAL A 516 19.05 -18.55 24.23
N VAL A 517 17.94 -19.26 24.44
CA VAL A 517 16.59 -18.69 24.54
C VAL A 517 16.01 -18.97 25.91
N TYR A 518 15.58 -17.91 26.58
CA TYR A 518 14.91 -17.90 27.88
C TYR A 518 13.44 -17.55 27.70
N ASP A 519 12.55 -18.32 28.31
CA ASP A 519 11.11 -18.07 28.30
C ASP A 519 10.62 -17.53 29.64
N GLY A 520 10.25 -16.24 29.66
CA GLY A 520 9.70 -15.59 30.83
C GLY A 520 8.32 -16.11 31.27
N ALA A 521 7.63 -16.92 30.46
CA ALA A 521 6.37 -17.56 30.84
C ALA A 521 6.58 -18.75 31.79
N THR A 522 7.59 -19.56 31.49
CA THR A 522 7.90 -20.82 32.18
C THR A 522 9.01 -20.64 33.22
N GLY A 523 9.83 -19.59 33.09
CA GLY A 523 10.99 -19.37 33.95
C GLY A 523 12.20 -20.24 33.57
N ASP A 524 12.15 -20.90 32.41
CA ASP A 524 13.14 -21.88 31.97
C ASP A 524 13.81 -21.48 30.65
N PHE A 525 15.01 -22.04 30.42
CA PHE A 525 15.67 -21.97 29.12
C PHE A 525 15.01 -22.97 28.16
N THR A 526 14.46 -22.49 27.05
CA THR A 526 13.80 -23.32 26.03
C THR A 526 14.78 -23.85 25.00
N LYS A 527 15.86 -23.11 24.73
CA LYS A 527 16.90 -23.47 23.75
C LYS A 527 18.27 -23.11 24.30
N TYR A 528 19.24 -24.01 24.16
CA TYR A 528 20.65 -23.71 24.27
C TYR A 528 21.39 -24.54 23.22
N ASN A 529 21.99 -23.83 22.27
CA ASN A 529 22.72 -24.40 21.16
C ASN A 529 24.16 -23.91 21.21
N ALA A 530 25.08 -24.75 20.75
CA ALA A 530 26.48 -24.41 20.59
C ALA A 530 26.96 -24.90 19.22
N GLY A 531 27.88 -24.19 18.60
CA GLY A 531 28.39 -24.55 17.28
C GLY A 531 29.83 -24.15 17.09
N LEU A 532 30.54 -24.93 16.28
CA LEU A 532 31.88 -24.64 15.78
C LEU A 532 31.87 -24.80 14.27
N SER A 533 32.36 -23.80 13.56
CA SER A 533 32.49 -23.80 12.11
C SER A 533 33.92 -23.55 11.70
N PHE A 534 34.37 -24.29 10.70
CA PHE A 534 35.64 -24.13 10.02
C PHE A 534 35.37 -23.77 8.55
N THR A 535 35.80 -22.60 8.13
CA THR A 535 35.60 -22.09 6.76
C THR A 535 36.95 -21.87 6.10
N ASN A 536 37.10 -22.38 4.88
CA ASN A 536 38.19 -22.10 3.95
C ASN A 536 37.59 -21.68 2.59
N ALA A 537 38.41 -21.24 1.64
CA ALA A 537 37.96 -20.72 0.35
C ALA A 537 37.00 -21.69 -0.39
N ASP A 538 37.33 -22.98 -0.37
CA ASP A 538 36.61 -24.02 -1.14
C ASP A 538 35.82 -24.99 -0.25
N LEU A 539 35.91 -24.85 1.08
CA LEU A 539 35.41 -25.82 2.05
C LEU A 539 34.78 -25.14 3.25
N ASN A 540 33.62 -25.62 3.69
CA ASN A 540 33.00 -25.21 4.95
C ASN A 540 32.53 -26.45 5.71
N ALA A 541 33.02 -26.61 6.93
CA ALA A 541 32.62 -27.69 7.83
C ALA A 541 32.08 -27.08 9.12
N ALA A 542 30.93 -27.55 9.61
CA ALA A 542 30.37 -27.08 10.86
C ALA A 542 29.84 -28.24 11.70
N VAL A 543 29.97 -28.10 13.02
CA VAL A 543 29.39 -29.01 14.00
C VAL A 543 28.54 -28.18 14.95
N THR A 544 27.28 -28.55 15.12
CA THR A 544 26.33 -27.85 15.99
C THR A 544 25.65 -28.84 16.92
N LEU A 545 25.52 -28.45 18.18
CA LEU A 545 24.76 -29.13 19.20
C LEU A 545 23.49 -28.31 19.46
N ASN A 546 22.34 -28.91 19.23
CA ASN A 546 21.03 -28.27 19.23
C ASN A 546 20.08 -28.93 20.22
N ASN A 547 18.90 -28.31 20.43
CA ASN A 547 17.80 -28.87 21.22
C ASN A 547 18.25 -29.31 22.61
N LYS A 548 18.84 -28.39 23.38
CA LYS A 548 19.25 -28.67 24.76
C LYS A 548 20.32 -29.77 24.89
N GLY A 549 21.12 -29.98 23.84
CA GLY A 549 22.12 -31.04 23.79
C GLY A 549 21.63 -32.35 23.17
N ASP A 550 20.37 -32.42 22.73
CA ASP A 550 19.77 -33.66 22.23
C ASP A 550 20.10 -33.95 20.76
N SER A 551 20.41 -32.95 19.93
CA SER A 551 20.66 -33.14 18.51
C SER A 551 22.04 -32.64 18.11
N LEU A 552 22.94 -33.56 17.73
CA LEU A 552 24.25 -33.23 17.16
C LEU A 552 24.17 -33.27 15.63
N THR A 553 24.51 -32.16 14.98
CA THR A 553 24.51 -32.03 13.52
C THR A 553 25.91 -31.64 13.04
N ALA A 554 26.50 -32.45 12.17
CA ALA A 554 27.73 -32.14 11.47
C ALA A 554 27.42 -31.91 9.98
N SER A 555 27.88 -30.81 9.41
CA SER A 555 27.75 -30.49 8.00
C SER A 555 29.12 -30.26 7.35
N TYR A 556 29.23 -30.65 6.10
CA TYR A 556 30.41 -30.51 5.27
C TYR A 556 30.00 -30.06 3.88
N TYR A 557 30.57 -28.97 3.40
CA TYR A 557 30.34 -28.40 2.08
C TYR A 557 31.67 -28.20 1.37
N HIS A 558 31.74 -28.61 0.11
CA HIS A 558 32.95 -28.49 -0.70
C HIS A 558 32.60 -28.00 -2.11
N LEU A 559 33.26 -26.94 -2.54
CA LEU A 559 33.22 -26.41 -3.90
C LEU A 559 34.25 -27.18 -4.73
N VAL A 560 33.79 -28.08 -5.59
CA VAL A 560 34.64 -28.97 -6.40
C VAL A 560 35.19 -28.26 -7.62
N ASP A 561 34.39 -27.40 -8.25
CA ASP A 561 34.76 -26.67 -9.45
C ASP A 561 34.19 -25.24 -9.37
N THR A 562 35.09 -24.26 -9.30
CA THR A 562 34.75 -22.84 -9.20
C THR A 562 34.26 -22.26 -10.53
N GLU A 563 34.72 -22.77 -11.67
CA GLU A 563 34.33 -22.29 -13.00
C GLU A 563 32.92 -22.75 -13.36
N LYS A 564 32.60 -24.02 -13.09
CA LYS A 564 31.25 -24.58 -13.28
C LYS A 564 30.35 -24.47 -12.05
N ASN A 565 30.83 -23.78 -11.02
CA ASN A 565 30.12 -23.55 -9.77
C ASN A 565 29.52 -24.84 -9.17
N THR A 566 30.29 -25.93 -9.24
CA THR A 566 29.90 -27.28 -8.80
C THR A 566 30.26 -27.47 -7.34
N ALA A 567 29.26 -27.79 -6.51
CA ALA A 567 29.46 -28.02 -5.10
C ALA A 567 28.73 -29.28 -4.63
N VAL A 568 29.32 -29.94 -3.63
CA VAL A 568 28.74 -31.10 -2.95
C VAL A 568 28.67 -30.82 -1.46
N GLY A 569 27.65 -31.35 -0.81
CA GLY A 569 27.45 -31.19 0.61
C GLY A 569 26.91 -32.46 1.26
N VAL A 570 27.32 -32.69 2.50
CA VAL A 570 26.84 -33.79 3.33
C VAL A 570 26.47 -33.23 4.70
N GLU A 571 25.35 -33.68 5.24
CA GLU A 571 24.90 -33.37 6.60
C GLU A 571 24.59 -34.69 7.32
N VAL A 572 25.12 -34.84 8.52
CA VAL A 572 24.86 -35.96 9.42
C VAL A 572 24.28 -35.40 10.71
N ALA A 573 23.05 -35.77 11.02
CA ALA A 573 22.37 -35.41 12.25
C ALA A 573 22.08 -36.65 13.09
N ARG A 574 22.40 -36.61 14.38
CA ARG A 574 22.10 -37.64 15.37
C ARG A 574 21.28 -37.05 16.49
N ASN A 575 20.15 -37.68 16.78
CA ASN A 575 19.34 -37.37 17.96
C ASN A 575 19.64 -38.39 19.06
N PHE A 576 20.03 -37.92 20.24
CA PHE A 576 20.47 -38.77 21.35
C PHE A 576 19.30 -39.45 22.06
N SER A 577 18.18 -38.75 22.25
CA SER A 577 16.97 -39.29 22.90
C SER A 577 16.31 -40.41 22.09
N THR A 578 16.13 -40.20 20.79
CA THR A 578 15.48 -41.17 19.90
C THR A 578 16.45 -42.20 19.32
N LYS A 579 17.77 -42.00 19.51
CA LYS A 579 18.86 -42.78 18.90
C LYS A 579 18.80 -42.86 17.37
N ALA A 580 18.05 -41.98 16.73
CA ALA A 580 17.90 -41.92 15.28
C ALA A 580 19.05 -41.14 14.64
N ASN A 581 19.53 -41.64 13.50
CA ASN A 581 20.54 -40.98 12.66
C ASN A 581 19.90 -40.58 11.33
N ARG A 582 20.18 -39.37 10.87
CA ARG A 582 19.76 -38.86 9.57
C ARG A 582 20.97 -38.37 8.80
N VAL A 583 21.20 -38.92 7.63
CA VAL A 583 22.22 -38.47 6.68
C VAL A 583 21.54 -37.85 5.48
N THR A 584 22.03 -36.69 5.03
CA THR A 584 21.55 -35.97 3.85
C THR A 584 22.73 -35.63 2.94
N PHE A 585 22.60 -35.97 1.67
CA PHE A 585 23.54 -35.65 0.61
C PHE A 585 22.94 -34.56 -0.29
N GLY A 586 23.76 -33.61 -0.73
CA GLY A 586 23.35 -32.52 -1.60
C GLY A 586 24.39 -32.24 -2.68
N MET A 587 23.91 -31.86 -3.86
CA MET A 587 24.75 -31.43 -4.97
C MET A 587 24.15 -30.16 -5.60
N ARG A 588 25.02 -29.28 -6.06
CA ARG A 588 24.68 -28.11 -6.87
C ARG A 588 25.65 -28.03 -8.05
N HIS A 589 25.14 -27.77 -9.23
CA HIS A 589 25.94 -27.67 -10.45
C HIS A 589 25.34 -26.62 -11.38
N ALA A 590 26.17 -25.73 -11.93
CA ALA A 590 25.73 -24.83 -13.00
C ALA A 590 25.91 -25.56 -14.33
N LEU A 591 24.82 -25.74 -15.09
CA LEU A 591 24.86 -26.33 -16.43
C LEU A 591 25.42 -25.33 -17.45
N ASP A 592 25.07 -24.06 -17.27
CA ASP A 592 25.49 -22.89 -18.04
C ASP A 592 25.44 -21.65 -17.12
N PRO A 593 25.90 -20.47 -17.54
CA PRO A 593 25.94 -19.27 -16.69
C PRO A 593 24.57 -18.84 -16.15
N THR A 594 23.47 -19.29 -16.76
CA THR A 594 22.10 -18.90 -16.42
C THR A 594 21.29 -20.03 -15.77
N THR A 595 21.71 -21.30 -15.84
CA THR A 595 20.96 -22.45 -15.32
C THR A 595 21.74 -23.21 -14.26
N THR A 596 21.13 -23.36 -13.09
CA THR A 596 21.67 -24.14 -11.97
C THR A 596 20.75 -25.30 -11.62
N VAL A 597 21.33 -26.47 -11.44
CA VAL A 597 20.66 -27.66 -10.93
C VAL A 597 21.10 -27.93 -9.49
N LYS A 598 20.14 -28.31 -8.65
CA LYS A 598 20.36 -28.77 -7.28
C LYS A 598 19.67 -30.12 -7.09
N ALA A 599 20.34 -31.04 -6.40
CA ALA A 599 19.77 -32.31 -6.00
C ALA A 599 20.05 -32.55 -4.52
N ARG A 600 19.12 -33.18 -3.83
CA ARG A 600 19.22 -33.55 -2.42
C ARG A 600 18.63 -34.93 -2.21
N TYR A 601 19.29 -35.75 -1.42
CA TYR A 601 18.78 -37.04 -0.97
C TYR A 601 18.96 -37.17 0.52
N SER A 602 17.94 -37.61 1.24
CA SER A 602 18.02 -37.87 2.67
C SER A 602 17.68 -39.32 2.98
N SER A 603 18.39 -39.89 3.95
CA SER A 603 18.25 -41.27 4.43
C SER A 603 16.84 -41.65 4.90
N ASN A 604 15.94 -40.69 5.11
CA ASN A 604 14.52 -40.92 5.39
C ASN A 604 13.71 -41.34 4.15
N GLY A 605 14.33 -41.38 2.96
CA GLY A 605 13.68 -41.72 1.69
C GLY A 605 13.32 -40.50 0.84
N MET A 606 13.55 -39.29 1.33
CA MET A 606 13.18 -38.08 0.57
C MET A 606 14.27 -37.72 -0.44
N ALA A 607 13.92 -37.77 -1.73
CA ALA A 607 14.71 -37.28 -2.84
C ALA A 607 14.10 -35.98 -3.38
N SER A 608 14.93 -34.95 -3.60
CA SER A 608 14.50 -33.66 -4.14
C SER A 608 15.42 -33.23 -5.28
N ALA A 609 14.86 -32.67 -6.34
CA ALA A 609 15.61 -32.10 -7.45
C ALA A 609 15.02 -30.72 -7.81
N LEU A 610 15.88 -29.80 -8.23
CA LEU A 610 15.51 -28.45 -8.60
C LEU A 610 16.37 -27.98 -9.77
N ILE A 611 15.73 -27.35 -10.75
CA ILE A 611 16.37 -26.63 -11.84
C ILE A 611 15.91 -25.17 -11.80
N GLN A 612 16.87 -24.26 -11.80
CA GLN A 612 16.65 -22.82 -11.77
C GLN A 612 17.30 -22.21 -13.00
N HIS A 613 16.52 -21.51 -13.82
CA HIS A 613 16.97 -20.86 -15.05
C HIS A 613 16.75 -19.34 -14.97
N GLU A 614 17.79 -18.58 -15.24
CA GLU A 614 17.78 -17.13 -15.38
C GLU A 614 17.40 -16.76 -16.83
N TRP A 615 16.11 -16.47 -17.06
CA TRP A 615 15.64 -16.02 -18.38
C TRP A 615 16.10 -14.58 -18.66
N ARG A 616 15.96 -13.68 -17.68
CA ARG A 616 16.36 -12.26 -17.76
C ARG A 616 17.27 -11.91 -16.58
N PRO A 617 18.12 -10.88 -16.69
CA PRO A 617 18.99 -10.46 -15.60
C PRO A 617 18.23 -10.34 -14.27
N LYS A 618 18.64 -11.14 -13.28
CA LYS A 618 18.04 -11.21 -11.93
C LYS A 618 16.60 -11.76 -11.86
N SER A 619 16.03 -12.30 -12.94
CA SER A 619 14.72 -12.95 -12.98
C SER A 619 14.85 -14.45 -13.22
N PHE A 620 14.24 -15.26 -12.34
CA PHE A 620 14.46 -16.71 -12.28
C PHE A 620 13.16 -17.49 -12.45
N CYS A 621 13.19 -18.52 -13.28
CA CYS A 621 12.19 -19.58 -13.33
C CYS A 621 12.77 -20.83 -12.66
N THR A 622 12.10 -21.35 -11.65
CA THR A 622 12.56 -22.49 -10.87
C THR A 622 11.52 -23.60 -10.87
N LEU A 623 11.91 -24.78 -11.33
CA LEU A 623 11.11 -26.00 -11.25
C LEU A 623 11.75 -26.93 -10.22
N SER A 624 10.94 -27.47 -9.32
CA SER A 624 11.37 -28.34 -8.24
C SER A 624 10.45 -29.55 -8.13
N THR A 625 11.02 -30.68 -7.69
CA THR A 625 10.29 -31.91 -7.43
C THR A 625 10.82 -32.56 -6.16
N GLU A 626 9.93 -33.16 -5.38
CA GLU A 626 10.25 -33.92 -4.18
C GLU A 626 9.44 -35.23 -4.17
N VAL A 627 10.13 -36.34 -3.92
CA VAL A 627 9.59 -37.71 -3.96
C VAL A 627 10.05 -38.48 -2.72
N ASP A 628 9.11 -39.16 -2.07
CA ASP A 628 9.42 -40.16 -1.04
C ASP A 628 9.68 -41.52 -1.73
N VAL A 629 10.94 -41.90 -1.83
CA VAL A 629 11.42 -43.11 -2.51
C VAL A 629 11.06 -44.38 -1.72
N ASN A 630 10.86 -44.27 -0.40
CA ASN A 630 10.55 -45.43 0.46
C ASN A 630 9.08 -45.85 0.39
N ARG A 631 8.19 -44.98 -0.12
CA ARG A 631 6.74 -45.21 -0.23
C ARG A 631 6.25 -45.12 -1.68
N PHE A 632 7.00 -45.71 -2.61
CA PHE A 632 6.69 -45.67 -4.04
C PHE A 632 5.54 -46.63 -4.40
N ASP A 633 4.36 -46.42 -3.82
CA ASP A 633 3.10 -47.06 -4.23
C ASP A 633 2.39 -46.17 -5.27
N PHE A 634 1.65 -46.80 -6.20
CA PHE A 634 0.94 -46.17 -7.34
C PHE A 634 -0.07 -45.06 -6.96
N LEU A 635 -0.27 -44.79 -5.67
CA LEU A 635 -1.25 -43.86 -5.10
C LEU A 635 -0.66 -42.54 -4.61
N GLN A 636 0.67 -42.40 -4.46
CA GLN A 636 1.27 -41.17 -3.93
C GLN A 636 1.95 -40.36 -5.04
N THR A 637 1.42 -39.16 -5.31
CA THR A 637 1.90 -38.27 -6.38
C THR A 637 3.18 -37.53 -5.96
N PRO A 638 4.18 -37.39 -6.86
CA PRO A 638 5.34 -36.54 -6.62
C PRO A 638 4.91 -35.11 -6.31
N LYS A 639 5.58 -34.44 -5.38
CA LYS A 639 5.35 -33.01 -5.17
C LYS A 639 6.10 -32.24 -6.23
N PHE A 640 5.39 -31.43 -7.02
CA PHE A 640 6.00 -30.52 -7.97
C PHE A 640 5.82 -29.07 -7.48
N GLY A 641 6.88 -28.28 -7.59
CA GLY A 641 6.87 -26.85 -7.26
C GLY A 641 7.39 -26.03 -8.44
N LEU A 642 6.67 -24.97 -8.78
CA LEU A 642 7.10 -23.97 -9.77
C LEU A 642 7.19 -22.62 -9.07
N SER A 643 8.32 -21.92 -9.23
CA SER A 643 8.54 -20.58 -8.70
C SER A 643 9.02 -19.66 -9.82
N LEU A 644 8.38 -18.50 -9.94
CA LEU A 644 8.74 -17.46 -10.89
C LEU A 644 9.07 -16.19 -10.10
N VAL A 645 10.33 -15.79 -10.13
CA VAL A 645 10.83 -14.57 -9.49
C VAL A 645 11.12 -13.56 -10.58
N LEU A 646 10.30 -12.51 -10.64
CA LEU A 646 10.46 -11.42 -11.60
C LEU A 646 11.13 -10.24 -10.88
N LYS A 647 12.30 -9.83 -11.36
CA LYS A 647 12.91 -8.55 -10.99
C LYS A 647 12.80 -7.61 -12.20
N PRO A 648 12.18 -6.43 -12.05
CA PRO A 648 11.95 -5.49 -13.15
C PRO A 648 13.25 -4.88 -13.70
#